data_AF-A0A6A5WT15-F1
#
_entry.id   AF-A0A6A5WT15-F1
#
_cell.length_a   1.000
_cell.length_b   1.000
_cell.length_c   1.000
_cell.angle_alpha   90.00
_cell.angle_beta   90.00
_cell.angle_gamma   90.00
#
_symmetry.space_group_name_H-M   'P 1'
#
loop_
_entity.id
_entity.type
_entity.pdbx_description
1 polymer ?
#
loop_
_entity_poly.entity_id
_entity_poly.type
_entity_poly.pdbx_seq_one_letter_code
_entity_poly.pdbx_strand_id
1 'polypeptide(L)'
;MAPVARGKSLSKATFPPHFTKLRTTIYNDRDALGIRPGVVVSPNHYIRSLSWNAFGTLIATGSHDRTLRVWNPERAQVKQSTELRGTSGAVERVAFHPLNETELASCGSDGMVRFWDVRTKASTGEVKVEKEPFTLAWTPDGSDIVAGRKDNLLMPISRSAMKVISEHPQSVQTNQTVFDWNGTHLYVTMGDGCVKILDYPTMKSRLTLTAHTSSCYTLSLSPSGEYLAIGGGDALVSLWDTEEWMCVRSLDLTEGPVKSVDFSFDGSYLVAGSDDDKKIEIAHVETGEIVHTVNLNHTASQVAWHPSRYALAYSAEAQGLKIIGATQNSKMDVQAAFNPTTLFSAKGLAVVITGGGSGIGLAIAASLYQTGASKIYLLGRRANILDDAIKTLKASPNAPKDTAEDVLISITCDVTSIGSLSAAVTQITNEIGYVDVLINCAGILGPKTNPDLYQADSITKVRDAMLTGWDQWDGTFRINTQAVIGVSASFLPLLEAANTRRGFQSGKVVGDGNPRIQDTSALEQIGADKDDDRLAQIITVASVASYMRYSTAGLAYNASKSAALHLSKILATFLAEWGIRSNVVCPGPFPSVMTAGLNPKYGTSQIPQGRMGNANDVAGVTLFFVGKGGAYANGMVQVTDGGRLAVWPGTY
;
A
#
# COMPACT_ATOMS: atom_id res chain seq x y z
N MET A 1 -7.21 24.03 5.71
CA MET A 1 -7.10 22.62 6.17
C MET A 1 -5.69 22.12 5.87
N ALA A 2 -4.98 21.58 6.86
CA ALA A 2 -3.65 21.01 6.63
C ALA A 2 -3.72 19.87 5.59
N PRO A 3 -2.75 19.70 4.69
CA PRO A 3 -2.89 18.74 3.59
C PRO A 3 -2.97 17.28 4.08
N VAL A 4 -3.76 16.47 3.37
CA VAL A 4 -4.16 15.09 3.69
C VAL A 4 -2.97 14.17 3.94
N ALA A 5 -3.07 13.30 4.97
CA ALA A 5 -2.06 12.37 5.48
C ALA A 5 -1.14 11.77 4.40
N ARG A 6 0.16 11.98 4.61
CA ARG A 6 1.18 12.04 3.56
C ARG A 6 2.12 10.85 3.65
N GLY A 7 2.88 10.60 2.57
CA GLY A 7 3.87 9.52 2.54
C GLY A 7 4.83 9.53 3.73
N LYS A 8 5.50 8.41 4.00
CA LYS A 8 6.45 8.31 5.12
C LYS A 8 7.54 9.37 4.99
N SER A 9 7.67 10.24 6.00
CA SER A 9 8.76 11.21 6.09
C SER A 9 10.11 10.50 6.11
N LEU A 10 11.07 11.04 5.36
CA LEU A 10 12.44 10.56 5.32
C LEU A 10 13.31 11.48 6.18
N SER A 11 14.09 10.87 7.08
CA SER A 11 15.12 11.59 7.83
C SER A 11 16.18 12.17 6.90
N LYS A 12 16.86 13.22 7.37
CA LYS A 12 18.00 13.87 6.69
C LYS A 12 19.04 12.88 6.15
N ALA A 13 19.33 11.81 6.88
CA ALA A 13 20.32 10.80 6.44
C ALA A 13 19.79 9.88 5.33
N THR A 14 18.49 9.56 5.36
CA THR A 14 17.85 8.65 4.40
C THR A 14 17.37 9.32 3.12
N PHE A 15 17.17 10.65 3.16
CA PHE A 15 16.61 11.40 2.03
C PHE A 15 17.53 11.44 0.80
N PRO A 16 18.82 11.82 0.89
CA PRO A 16 19.70 11.89 -0.28
C PRO A 16 19.83 10.56 -1.06
N PRO A 17 20.09 9.40 -0.42
CA PRO A 17 20.21 8.13 -1.15
C PRO A 17 18.87 7.65 -1.73
N HIS A 18 17.73 8.08 -1.18
CA HIS A 18 16.42 7.80 -1.74
C HIS A 18 16.15 8.70 -2.95
N PHE A 19 16.32 10.01 -2.80
CA PHE A 19 15.98 11.00 -3.82
C PHE A 19 16.86 10.84 -5.08
N THR A 20 18.14 10.50 -4.92
CA THR A 20 19.08 10.26 -6.03
C THR A 20 18.64 9.13 -6.96
N LYS A 21 17.88 8.15 -6.45
CA LYS A 21 17.38 7.00 -7.24
C LYS A 21 16.17 7.36 -8.09
N LEU A 22 15.53 8.51 -7.85
CA LEU A 22 14.34 8.92 -8.56
C LEU A 22 14.67 9.33 -9.99
N ARG A 23 13.88 8.84 -10.94
CA ARG A 23 14.05 9.20 -12.35
C ARG A 23 13.41 10.56 -12.63
N THR A 24 14.11 11.37 -13.42
CA THR A 24 13.55 12.60 -14.00
C THR A 24 12.76 12.23 -15.25
N THR A 25 11.50 12.67 -15.30
CA THR A 25 10.63 12.53 -16.46
C THR A 25 10.39 13.90 -17.08
N ILE A 26 10.40 13.97 -18.41
CA ILE A 26 10.29 15.23 -19.16
C ILE A 26 8.92 15.27 -19.84
N TYR A 27 8.20 16.38 -19.63
CA TYR A 27 6.86 16.67 -20.15
C TYR A 27 7.02 17.78 -21.18
N ASN A 28 7.27 17.37 -22.43
CA ASN A 28 7.41 18.30 -23.53
C ASN A 28 6.01 18.65 -24.06
N ASP A 29 5.74 19.93 -24.25
CA ASP A 29 4.55 20.44 -24.95
C ASP A 29 4.49 20.02 -26.46
N ARG A 30 5.52 19.29 -26.92
CA ARG A 30 5.72 18.84 -28.30
C ARG A 30 4.87 17.61 -28.64
N ASP A 31 3.73 17.84 -29.30
CA ASP A 31 3.09 17.05 -30.39
C ASP A 31 1.57 17.31 -30.48
N ALA A 32 1.16 18.48 -30.99
CA ALA A 32 -0.26 18.81 -31.19
C ALA A 32 -0.65 19.35 -32.57
N LEU A 33 0.25 19.36 -33.56
CA LEU A 33 -0.11 19.51 -34.97
C LEU A 33 0.91 18.71 -35.79
N GLY A 34 0.49 17.80 -36.67
CA GLY A 34 1.39 17.00 -37.51
C GLY A 34 2.18 17.84 -38.52
N ILE A 35 3.15 18.63 -38.04
CA ILE A 35 3.93 19.58 -38.82
C ILE A 35 5.38 19.08 -38.91
N ARG A 36 5.93 19.18 -40.13
CA ARG A 36 7.21 18.65 -40.60
C ARG A 36 8.41 19.06 -39.72
N PRO A 37 9.53 18.31 -39.75
CA PRO A 37 10.78 18.71 -39.10
C PRO A 37 11.25 20.07 -39.62
N GLY A 38 11.44 21.05 -38.75
CA GLY A 38 11.99 22.37 -39.09
C GLY A 38 11.23 23.61 -38.57
N VAL A 39 10.07 23.46 -37.91
CA VAL A 39 9.42 24.60 -37.25
C VAL A 39 9.94 24.72 -35.82
N VAL A 40 10.62 25.85 -35.57
CA VAL A 40 11.25 26.22 -34.30
C VAL A 40 10.14 26.47 -33.25
N VAL A 41 10.33 25.99 -32.02
CA VAL A 41 9.54 26.42 -30.85
C VAL A 41 9.52 27.95 -30.88
N SER A 42 8.39 28.60 -30.53
CA SER A 42 8.48 30.04 -30.27
C SER A 42 9.63 30.24 -29.29
N PRO A 43 10.66 31.04 -29.59
CA PRO A 43 11.75 31.29 -28.65
C PRO A 43 11.26 31.84 -27.28
N ASN A 44 9.95 32.09 -27.14
CA ASN A 44 9.27 32.63 -25.98
C ASN A 44 8.42 31.59 -25.19
N HIS A 45 8.58 30.27 -25.36
CA HIS A 45 7.88 29.29 -24.49
C HIS A 45 8.54 29.20 -23.11
N TYR A 46 8.01 29.99 -22.17
CA TYR A 46 8.52 30.13 -20.80
C TYR A 46 7.40 29.86 -19.79
N ILE A 47 7.60 28.89 -18.88
CA ILE A 47 6.65 28.54 -17.81
C ILE A 47 6.75 29.60 -16.71
N ARG A 48 5.64 30.28 -16.41
CA ARG A 48 5.54 31.32 -15.38
C ARG A 48 5.04 30.81 -14.04
N SER A 49 4.32 29.69 -14.04
CA SER A 49 3.67 29.16 -12.84
C SER A 49 3.47 27.66 -12.95
N LEU A 50 3.74 26.98 -11.84
CA LEU A 50 3.40 25.58 -11.60
C LEU A 50 2.39 25.49 -10.47
N SER A 51 1.43 24.57 -10.57
CA SER A 51 0.52 24.27 -9.46
C SER A 51 0.10 22.81 -9.50
N TRP A 52 0.30 22.11 -8.38
CA TRP A 52 -0.23 20.77 -8.16
C TRP A 52 -1.68 20.86 -7.68
N ASN A 53 -2.53 19.91 -8.07
CA ASN A 53 -3.79 19.71 -7.36
C ASN A 53 -3.55 19.09 -5.98
N ALA A 54 -4.53 19.17 -5.09
CA ALA A 54 -4.38 18.75 -3.69
C ALA A 54 -3.87 17.31 -3.50
N PHE A 55 -4.25 16.40 -4.41
CA PHE A 55 -3.85 14.99 -4.36
C PHE A 55 -2.55 14.67 -5.11
N GLY A 56 -2.02 15.61 -5.90
CA GLY A 56 -0.84 15.41 -6.75
C GLY A 56 -1.10 14.54 -7.99
N THR A 57 -2.36 14.27 -8.32
CA THR A 57 -2.74 13.49 -9.52
C THR A 57 -2.64 14.32 -10.80
N LEU A 58 -2.64 15.65 -10.69
CA LEU A 58 -2.51 16.60 -11.80
C LEU A 58 -1.57 17.74 -11.43
N ILE A 59 -0.85 18.26 -12.42
CA ILE A 59 -0.06 19.48 -12.32
C ILE A 59 -0.34 20.40 -13.52
N ALA A 60 -0.54 21.68 -13.25
CA ALA A 60 -0.84 22.70 -14.25
C ALA A 60 0.38 23.59 -14.49
N THR A 61 0.58 23.93 -15.75
CA THR A 61 1.62 24.85 -16.24
C THR A 61 0.96 26.03 -16.92
N GLY A 62 1.24 27.24 -16.44
CA GLY A 62 0.88 28.49 -17.12
C GLY A 62 2.11 29.10 -17.79
N SER A 63 2.02 29.41 -19.08
CA SER A 63 3.14 29.88 -19.88
C SER A 63 2.93 31.28 -20.48
N HIS A 64 4.05 31.95 -20.76
CA HIS A 64 4.07 33.29 -21.37
C HIS A 64 3.45 33.31 -22.78
N ASP A 65 3.55 32.20 -23.52
CA ASP A 65 2.97 32.05 -24.87
C ASP A 65 1.45 31.79 -24.89
N ARG A 66 0.79 32.01 -23.74
CA ARG A 66 -0.65 31.85 -23.48
C ARG A 66 -1.10 30.40 -23.28
N THR A 67 -0.16 29.44 -23.27
CA THR A 67 -0.49 28.04 -23.03
C THR A 67 -0.83 27.82 -21.56
N LEU A 68 -2.04 27.30 -21.30
CA LEU A 68 -2.43 26.73 -20.01
C LEU A 68 -2.65 25.23 -20.22
N ARG A 69 -1.80 24.41 -19.60
CA ARG A 69 -1.84 22.96 -19.79
C ARG A 69 -1.82 22.23 -18.47
N VAL A 70 -2.58 21.14 -18.39
CA VAL A 70 -2.68 20.24 -17.25
C VAL A 70 -2.12 18.88 -17.63
N TRP A 71 -1.14 18.42 -16.86
CA TRP A 71 -0.40 17.19 -17.06
C TRP A 71 -0.83 16.14 -16.05
N ASN A 72 -0.83 14.89 -16.49
CA ASN A 72 -0.85 13.74 -15.60
C ASN A 72 0.62 13.33 -15.32
N PRO A 73 1.10 13.42 -14.07
CA PRO A 73 2.49 13.11 -13.71
C PRO A 73 2.90 11.67 -14.00
N GLU A 74 1.99 10.72 -14.10
CA GLU A 74 2.35 9.33 -14.43
C GLU A 74 2.45 9.09 -15.94
N ARG A 75 2.05 10.09 -16.74
CA ARG A 75 1.76 9.98 -18.16
C ARG A 75 2.35 11.17 -18.91
N ALA A 76 3.65 11.11 -19.17
CA ALA A 76 4.42 12.22 -19.76
C ALA A 76 4.13 12.55 -21.22
N GLN A 77 3.35 11.73 -21.92
CA GLN A 77 2.99 11.96 -23.32
C GLN A 77 2.01 13.14 -23.42
N VAL A 78 2.32 14.14 -24.24
CA VAL A 78 1.47 15.33 -24.43
C VAL A 78 0.03 15.00 -24.83
N LYS A 79 -0.19 13.90 -25.57
CA LYS A 79 -1.53 13.41 -25.95
C LYS A 79 -2.41 13.02 -24.76
N GLN A 80 -1.80 12.76 -23.60
CA GLN A 80 -2.47 12.43 -22.34
C GLN A 80 -2.61 13.66 -21.42
N SER A 81 -2.13 14.82 -21.86
CA SER A 81 -2.34 16.10 -21.19
C SER A 81 -3.61 16.80 -21.71
N THR A 82 -4.07 17.81 -20.97
CA THR A 82 -5.22 18.64 -21.33
C THR A 82 -4.80 20.08 -21.46
N GLU A 83 -4.94 20.65 -22.65
CA GLU A 83 -4.74 22.09 -22.89
C GLU A 83 -6.07 22.81 -22.71
N LEU A 84 -6.09 23.81 -21.82
CA LEU A 84 -7.26 24.63 -21.53
C LEU A 84 -7.21 25.89 -22.42
N ARG A 85 -8.03 25.91 -23.47
CA ARG A 85 -8.05 26.99 -24.47
C ARG A 85 -9.05 28.07 -24.07
N GLY A 86 -8.71 29.34 -24.32
CA GLY A 86 -9.57 30.50 -24.06
C GLY A 86 -8.85 31.72 -23.48
N THR A 87 -7.57 31.58 -23.12
CA THR A 87 -6.68 32.66 -22.70
C THR A 87 -6.28 33.54 -23.89
N SER A 88 -6.43 34.87 -23.77
CA SER A 88 -6.05 35.81 -24.84
C SER A 88 -4.69 36.48 -24.58
N GLY A 89 -4.20 36.45 -23.34
CA GLY A 89 -2.88 36.95 -22.91
C GLY A 89 -2.02 35.89 -22.23
N ALA A 90 -0.76 36.25 -21.93
CA ALA A 90 0.19 35.42 -21.19
C ALA A 90 -0.42 34.97 -19.86
N VAL A 91 -0.25 33.69 -19.52
CA VAL A 91 -0.75 33.14 -18.25
C VAL A 91 0.30 33.40 -17.18
N GLU A 92 0.00 34.33 -16.28
CA GLU A 92 0.93 34.80 -15.25
C GLU A 92 0.92 33.90 -14.02
N ARG A 93 -0.26 33.40 -13.62
CA ARG A 93 -0.38 32.47 -12.49
C ARG A 93 -1.45 31.43 -12.74
N VAL A 94 -1.21 30.21 -12.25
CA VAL A 94 -2.19 29.14 -12.16
C VAL A 94 -2.23 28.62 -10.73
N ALA A 95 -3.43 28.33 -10.22
CA ALA A 95 -3.63 27.76 -8.89
C ALA A 95 -4.80 26.78 -8.89
N PHE A 96 -4.53 25.51 -8.59
CA PHE A 96 -5.60 24.53 -8.35
C PHE A 96 -6.43 24.92 -7.15
N HIS A 97 -7.71 24.56 -7.21
CA HIS A 97 -8.62 24.67 -6.08
C HIS A 97 -8.13 23.76 -4.94
N PRO A 98 -8.08 24.25 -3.69
CA PRO A 98 -7.46 23.51 -2.58
C PRO A 98 -8.21 22.22 -2.20
N LEU A 99 -9.51 22.14 -2.50
CA LEU A 99 -10.36 20.99 -2.16
C LEU A 99 -10.88 20.21 -3.37
N ASN A 100 -10.88 20.79 -4.57
CA ASN A 100 -11.52 20.23 -5.75
C ASN A 100 -10.44 19.82 -6.74
N GLU A 101 -10.29 18.51 -6.97
CA GLU A 101 -9.15 17.97 -7.69
C GLU A 101 -9.09 18.33 -9.18
N THR A 102 -10.24 18.67 -9.78
CA THR A 102 -10.36 18.97 -11.22
C THR A 102 -10.57 20.45 -11.51
N GLU A 103 -10.58 21.32 -10.50
CA GLU A 103 -10.83 22.74 -10.67
C GLU A 103 -9.55 23.56 -10.44
N LEU A 104 -9.32 24.56 -11.29
CA LEU A 104 -8.20 25.49 -11.14
C LEU A 104 -8.59 26.90 -11.59
N ALA A 105 -7.88 27.89 -11.07
CA ALA A 105 -7.95 29.26 -11.52
C ALA A 105 -6.68 29.66 -12.26
N SER A 106 -6.80 30.56 -13.24
CA SER A 106 -5.68 31.19 -13.93
C SER A 106 -5.88 32.69 -14.05
N CYS A 107 -4.80 33.46 -14.00
CA CYS A 107 -4.82 34.89 -14.28
C CYS A 107 -3.78 35.23 -15.36
N GLY A 108 -4.04 36.28 -16.14
CA GLY A 108 -3.16 36.65 -17.25
C GLY A 108 -3.15 38.13 -17.58
N SER A 109 -2.24 38.49 -18.50
CA SER A 109 -2.05 39.87 -18.99
C SER A 109 -3.26 40.44 -19.76
N ASP A 110 -4.30 39.66 -19.98
CA ASP A 110 -5.57 40.12 -20.55
C ASP A 110 -6.55 40.71 -19.52
N GLY A 111 -6.14 40.81 -18.24
CA GLY A 111 -6.96 41.42 -17.19
C GLY A 111 -8.09 40.51 -16.68
N MET A 112 -8.01 39.20 -16.96
CA MET A 112 -9.04 38.24 -16.58
C MET A 112 -8.52 37.25 -15.53
N VAL A 113 -9.41 36.88 -14.62
CA VAL A 113 -9.29 35.68 -13.78
C VAL A 113 -10.30 34.67 -14.29
N ARG A 114 -9.84 33.47 -14.66
CA ARG A 114 -10.67 32.41 -15.22
C ARG A 114 -10.64 31.19 -14.33
N PHE A 115 -11.79 30.55 -14.18
CA PHE A 115 -11.96 29.29 -13.44
C PHE A 115 -12.24 28.18 -14.43
N TRP A 116 -11.58 27.05 -14.28
CA TRP A 116 -11.57 25.96 -15.26
C TRP A 116 -11.94 24.66 -14.61
N ASP A 117 -12.66 23.82 -15.35
CA ASP A 117 -12.82 22.40 -15.03
C ASP A 117 -12.01 21.58 -16.04
N VAL A 118 -11.01 20.86 -15.52
CA VAL A 118 -10.08 20.04 -16.30
C VAL A 118 -10.82 18.91 -17.03
N ARG A 119 -11.89 18.37 -16.44
CA ARG A 119 -12.65 17.25 -17.02
C ARG A 119 -13.45 17.68 -18.24
N THR A 120 -14.06 18.87 -18.18
CA THR A 120 -14.83 19.44 -19.30
C THR A 120 -13.97 20.20 -20.29
N LYS A 121 -12.71 20.51 -19.92
CA LYS A 121 -11.74 21.28 -20.71
C LYS A 121 -12.23 22.69 -21.05
N ALA A 122 -13.09 23.24 -20.19
CA ALA A 122 -13.80 24.49 -20.43
C ALA A 122 -13.67 25.45 -19.25
N SER A 123 -13.79 26.74 -19.54
CA SER A 123 -13.95 27.78 -18.52
C SER A 123 -15.34 27.61 -17.89
N THR A 124 -15.38 27.45 -16.58
CA THR A 124 -16.62 27.41 -15.78
C THR A 124 -17.09 28.82 -15.40
N GLY A 125 -16.22 29.82 -15.57
CA GLY A 125 -16.57 31.22 -15.53
C GLY A 125 -15.35 32.14 -15.50
N GLU A 126 -15.59 33.42 -15.78
CA GLU A 126 -14.55 34.43 -15.94
C GLU A 126 -14.92 35.71 -15.18
N VAL A 127 -13.93 36.35 -14.56
CA VAL A 127 -14.07 37.61 -13.85
C VAL A 127 -13.06 38.61 -14.41
N LYS A 128 -13.56 39.71 -14.96
CA LYS A 128 -12.73 40.81 -15.43
C LYS A 128 -12.29 41.67 -14.25
N VAL A 129 -10.98 41.81 -14.07
CA VAL A 129 -10.37 42.65 -13.02
C VAL A 129 -9.73 43.92 -13.59
N GLU A 130 -10.12 44.31 -14.81
CA GLU A 130 -9.74 45.52 -15.55
C GLU A 130 -8.28 45.64 -16.00
N LYS A 131 -7.29 45.50 -15.09
CA LYS A 131 -5.85 45.48 -15.45
C LYS A 131 -5.21 44.15 -15.10
N GLU A 132 -3.98 43.96 -15.56
CA GLU A 132 -3.22 42.70 -15.51
C GLU A 132 -3.02 42.13 -14.07
N PRO A 133 -3.76 41.06 -13.69
CA PRO A 133 -3.43 40.27 -12.51
C PRO A 133 -2.21 39.37 -12.77
N PHE A 134 -1.35 39.22 -11.77
CA PHE A 134 -0.15 38.37 -11.89
C PHE A 134 0.19 37.55 -10.64
N THR A 135 -0.63 37.64 -9.59
CA THR A 135 -0.62 36.73 -8.44
C THR A 135 -2.04 36.26 -8.13
N LEU A 136 -2.17 35.03 -7.62
CA LEU A 136 -3.42 34.42 -7.20
C LEU A 136 -3.22 33.67 -5.89
N ALA A 137 -4.18 33.77 -4.97
CA ALA A 137 -4.24 32.95 -3.77
C ALA A 137 -5.69 32.53 -3.48
N TRP A 138 -5.93 31.22 -3.41
CA TRP A 138 -7.20 30.68 -2.95
C TRP A 138 -7.30 30.76 -1.44
N THR A 139 -8.49 31.10 -0.91
CA THR A 139 -8.80 30.81 0.49
C THR A 139 -8.73 29.28 0.71
N PRO A 140 -8.32 28.78 1.89
CA PRO A 140 -8.14 27.34 2.10
C PRO A 140 -9.41 26.50 1.96
N ASP A 141 -10.59 27.11 2.09
CA ASP A 141 -11.89 26.51 1.84
C ASP A 141 -12.33 26.59 0.37
N GLY A 142 -11.63 27.38 -0.45
CA GLY A 142 -11.91 27.58 -1.87
C GLY A 142 -13.13 28.47 -2.16
N SER A 143 -13.68 29.17 -1.16
CA SER A 143 -14.82 30.08 -1.36
C SER A 143 -14.47 31.30 -2.20
N ASP A 144 -13.26 31.82 -2.01
CA ASP A 144 -12.81 33.08 -2.58
C ASP A 144 -11.37 32.95 -3.09
N ILE A 145 -11.00 33.84 -4.01
CA ILE A 145 -9.64 33.94 -4.54
C ILE A 145 -9.21 35.41 -4.56
N VAL A 146 -7.98 35.70 -4.15
CA VAL A 146 -7.43 37.06 -4.21
C VAL A 146 -6.49 37.15 -5.41
N ALA A 147 -6.80 38.06 -6.33
CA ALA A 147 -5.93 38.39 -7.46
C ALA A 147 -5.18 39.71 -7.19
N GLY A 148 -3.87 39.71 -7.34
CA GLY A 148 -3.05 40.93 -7.24
C GLY A 148 -2.70 41.49 -8.61
N ARG A 149 -2.96 42.77 -8.84
CA ARG A 149 -2.73 43.48 -10.10
C ARG A 149 -1.41 44.25 -10.10
N LYS A 150 -0.87 44.50 -11.30
CA LYS A 150 0.35 45.30 -11.50
C LYS A 150 0.25 46.76 -11.04
N ASP A 151 -0.96 47.28 -10.84
CA ASP A 151 -1.18 48.62 -10.26
C ASP A 151 -1.45 48.61 -8.75
N ASN A 152 -0.91 47.61 -8.07
CA ASN A 152 -0.87 47.49 -6.61
C ASN A 152 -2.25 47.33 -5.96
N LEU A 153 -3.23 46.78 -6.68
CA LEU A 153 -4.55 46.46 -6.14
C LEU A 153 -4.68 44.97 -5.85
N LEU A 154 -5.14 44.64 -4.65
CA LEU A 154 -5.62 43.30 -4.30
C LEU A 154 -7.13 43.23 -4.51
N MET A 155 -7.54 42.22 -5.26
CA MET A 155 -8.91 42.02 -5.74
C MET A 155 -9.44 40.68 -5.20
N PRO A 156 -10.07 40.64 -4.02
CA PRO A 156 -10.84 39.48 -3.59
C PRO A 156 -12.01 39.23 -4.54
N ILE A 157 -12.14 38.00 -5.00
CA ILE A 157 -13.15 37.53 -5.95
C ILE A 157 -13.90 36.38 -5.32
N SER A 158 -15.23 36.47 -5.29
CA SER A 158 -16.06 35.38 -4.80
C SER A 158 -16.24 34.33 -5.87
N ARG A 159 -15.90 33.07 -5.57
CA ARG A 159 -16.05 31.96 -6.51
C ARG A 159 -17.51 31.64 -6.81
N SER A 160 -18.39 31.76 -5.83
CA SER A 160 -19.82 31.46 -6.01
C SER A 160 -20.54 32.58 -6.76
N ALA A 161 -20.24 33.84 -6.44
CA ALA A 161 -20.87 35.00 -7.09
C ALA A 161 -20.22 35.38 -8.43
N MET A 162 -19.00 34.90 -8.70
CA MET A 162 -18.21 35.19 -9.91
C MET A 162 -18.01 36.69 -10.14
N LYS A 163 -17.68 37.42 -9.06
CA LYS A 163 -17.49 38.88 -9.08
C LYS A 163 -16.40 39.29 -8.09
N VAL A 164 -15.78 40.43 -8.39
CA VAL A 164 -14.93 41.16 -7.45
C VAL A 164 -15.79 41.61 -6.26
N ILE A 165 -15.34 41.28 -5.06
CA ILE A 165 -16.00 41.64 -3.79
C ILE A 165 -15.62 43.07 -3.38
N SER A 166 -14.33 43.40 -3.48
CA SER A 166 -13.75 44.65 -3.02
C SER A 166 -12.40 44.92 -3.70
N GLU A 167 -11.87 46.13 -3.54
CA GLU A 167 -10.56 46.53 -4.05
C GLU A 167 -9.72 47.12 -2.92
N HIS A 168 -8.48 46.66 -2.78
CA HIS A 168 -7.60 47.07 -1.68
C HIS A 168 -6.23 47.55 -2.19
N PRO A 169 -5.93 48.85 -2.13
CA PRO A 169 -4.67 49.40 -2.62
C PRO A 169 -3.49 49.05 -1.69
N GLN A 170 -2.34 48.79 -2.30
CA GLN A 170 -1.06 48.54 -1.65
C GLN A 170 -0.08 49.68 -1.96
N SER A 171 0.82 49.95 -1.02
CA SER A 171 1.80 51.03 -1.12
C SER A 171 2.85 50.80 -2.21
N VAL A 172 3.17 49.52 -2.49
CA VAL A 172 4.12 49.09 -3.51
C VAL A 172 3.61 47.81 -4.18
N GLN A 173 4.31 47.36 -5.22
CA GLN A 173 3.95 46.17 -6.00
C GLN A 173 3.94 44.91 -5.14
N THR A 174 2.88 44.11 -5.32
CA THR A 174 2.72 42.79 -4.68
C THR A 174 3.13 41.67 -5.63
N ASN A 175 4.19 40.92 -5.33
CA ASN A 175 4.70 39.91 -6.26
C ASN A 175 4.05 38.53 -6.10
N GLN A 176 3.67 38.15 -4.88
CA GLN A 176 3.02 36.88 -4.56
C GLN A 176 2.16 37.02 -3.31
N THR A 177 1.09 36.23 -3.28
CA THR A 177 0.14 36.15 -2.18
C THR A 177 -0.11 34.69 -1.82
N VAL A 178 -0.19 34.35 -0.53
CA VAL A 178 -0.59 33.02 -0.03
C VAL A 178 -1.39 33.19 1.25
N PHE A 179 -2.43 32.37 1.43
CA PHE A 179 -3.23 32.34 2.66
C PHE A 179 -2.59 31.45 3.73
N ASP A 180 -2.85 31.78 5.00
CA ASP A 180 -2.67 30.83 6.09
C ASP A 180 -3.63 29.65 5.97
N TRP A 181 -3.36 28.53 6.66
CA TRP A 181 -4.19 27.33 6.55
C TRP A 181 -5.61 27.47 7.12
N ASN A 182 -5.83 28.51 7.93
CA ASN A 182 -7.11 28.86 8.56
C ASN A 182 -7.97 29.81 7.70
N GLY A 183 -7.37 30.47 6.69
CA GLY A 183 -8.05 31.47 5.86
C GLY A 183 -8.26 32.81 6.57
N THR A 184 -7.60 33.02 7.71
CA THR A 184 -7.72 34.23 8.53
C THR A 184 -6.75 35.31 8.11
N HIS A 185 -5.62 34.94 7.52
CA HIS A 185 -4.57 35.88 7.13
C HIS A 185 -4.10 35.65 5.70
N LEU A 186 -3.85 36.74 4.99
CA LEU A 186 -3.20 36.75 3.69
C LEU A 186 -1.78 37.30 3.84
N TYR A 187 -0.79 36.51 3.43
CA TYR A 187 0.60 36.93 3.33
C TYR A 187 0.87 37.52 1.96
N VAL A 188 1.48 38.70 1.94
CA VAL A 188 1.62 39.54 0.76
C VAL A 188 3.08 39.98 0.64
N THR A 189 3.80 39.52 -0.38
CA THR A 189 5.16 40.04 -0.64
C THR A 189 5.10 41.44 -1.23
N MET A 190 6.07 42.28 -0.90
CA MET A 190 6.16 43.66 -1.35
C MET A 190 7.47 43.94 -2.10
N GLY A 191 7.44 44.90 -3.02
CA GLY A 191 8.59 45.32 -3.83
C GLY A 191 9.73 46.00 -3.05
N ASP A 192 9.51 46.38 -1.80
CA ASP A 192 10.47 47.04 -0.91
C ASP A 192 11.21 46.07 0.04
N GLY A 193 11.04 44.76 -0.15
CA GLY A 193 11.65 43.72 0.68
C GLY A 193 10.86 43.39 1.94
N CYS A 194 9.68 43.97 2.11
CA CYS A 194 8.77 43.62 3.18
C CYS A 194 7.79 42.49 2.78
N VAL A 195 7.22 41.83 3.79
CA VAL A 195 6.04 40.98 3.67
C VAL A 195 4.97 41.49 4.64
N LYS A 196 3.77 41.76 4.13
CA LYS A 196 2.63 42.16 4.96
C LYS A 196 1.75 40.97 5.29
N ILE A 197 1.28 40.93 6.52
CA ILE A 197 0.23 40.03 6.99
C ILE A 197 -1.05 40.85 7.08
N LEU A 198 -2.06 40.48 6.29
CA LEU A 198 -3.35 41.14 6.24
C LEU A 198 -4.44 40.26 6.84
N ASP A 199 -5.33 40.83 7.66
CA ASP A 199 -6.50 40.13 8.18
C ASP A 199 -7.55 39.95 7.07
N TYR A 200 -7.99 38.74 6.77
CA TYR A 200 -9.05 38.47 5.80
C TYR A 200 -10.40 38.25 6.51
N PRO A 201 -11.53 38.81 6.03
CA PRO A 201 -11.74 39.52 4.75
C PRO A 201 -11.52 41.04 4.81
N THR A 202 -11.13 41.60 5.96
CA THR A 202 -11.05 43.08 6.13
C THR A 202 -9.92 43.74 5.36
N MET A 203 -8.89 42.97 5.00
CA MET A 203 -7.64 43.36 4.34
C MET A 203 -6.87 44.45 5.10
N LYS A 204 -7.04 44.53 6.42
CA LYS A 204 -6.27 45.43 7.28
C LYS A 204 -4.89 44.84 7.57
N SER A 205 -3.86 45.70 7.56
CA SER A 205 -2.50 45.28 7.88
C SER A 205 -2.38 45.01 9.38
N ARG A 206 -1.99 43.78 9.72
CA ARG A 206 -1.75 43.31 11.08
C ARG A 206 -0.28 43.45 11.46
N LEU A 207 0.61 42.96 10.59
CA LEU A 207 2.05 42.96 10.79
C LEU A 207 2.77 43.21 9.46
N THR A 208 3.96 43.83 9.54
CA THR A 208 4.88 43.98 8.40
C THR A 208 6.23 43.43 8.82
N LEU A 209 6.72 42.43 8.07
CA LEU A 209 8.02 41.80 8.25
C LEU A 209 9.00 42.44 7.29
N THR A 210 10.13 42.94 7.79
CA THR A 210 11.26 43.41 6.96
C THR A 210 12.16 42.22 6.65
N ALA A 211 11.81 41.45 5.62
CA ALA A 211 12.43 40.15 5.36
C ALA A 211 13.75 40.24 4.58
N HIS A 212 13.80 41.12 3.58
CA HIS A 212 14.92 41.23 2.66
C HIS A 212 15.27 42.69 2.37
N THR A 213 16.50 42.95 1.89
CA THR A 213 16.93 44.30 1.49
C THR A 213 16.54 44.66 0.05
N SER A 214 16.01 43.68 -0.69
CA SER A 214 15.54 43.78 -2.07
C SER A 214 14.12 43.21 -2.16
N SER A 215 13.44 43.40 -3.29
CA SER A 215 12.05 42.97 -3.49
C SER A 215 11.82 41.50 -3.11
N CYS A 216 10.77 41.22 -2.33
CA CYS A 216 10.34 39.85 -2.05
C CYS A 216 9.53 39.36 -3.25
N TYR A 217 9.97 38.29 -3.91
CA TYR A 217 9.32 37.78 -5.12
C TYR A 217 8.33 36.66 -4.82
N THR A 218 8.67 35.79 -3.86
CA THR A 218 7.91 34.58 -3.58
C THR A 218 7.81 34.30 -2.08
N LEU A 219 6.78 33.57 -1.69
CA LEU A 219 6.64 33.03 -0.34
C LEU A 219 5.87 31.71 -0.39
N SER A 220 6.12 30.82 0.56
CA SER A 220 5.39 29.56 0.74
C SER A 220 5.24 29.27 2.23
N LEU A 221 4.06 28.83 2.63
CA LEU A 221 3.78 28.42 4.00
C LEU A 221 4.08 26.93 4.14
N SER A 222 4.82 26.55 5.18
CA SER A 222 5.09 25.16 5.49
C SER A 222 3.78 24.39 5.70
N PRO A 223 3.73 23.09 5.40
CA PRO A 223 2.47 22.37 5.50
C PRO A 223 1.97 22.09 6.92
N SER A 224 2.84 22.18 7.94
CA SER A 224 2.47 22.23 9.35
C SER A 224 1.92 23.61 9.73
N GLY A 225 2.32 24.66 9.02
CA GLY A 225 1.99 26.05 9.31
C GLY A 225 3.00 26.73 10.24
N GLU A 226 4.00 26.01 10.73
CA GLU A 226 4.99 26.49 11.71
C GLU A 226 5.98 27.49 11.11
N TYR A 227 6.36 27.30 9.85
CA TYR A 227 7.30 28.17 9.15
C TYR A 227 6.70 28.83 7.90
N LEU A 228 7.13 30.05 7.62
CA LEU A 228 6.93 30.78 6.37
C LEU A 228 8.30 31.00 5.69
N ALA A 229 8.48 30.48 4.48
CA ALA A 229 9.67 30.73 3.67
C ALA A 229 9.41 31.91 2.71
N ILE A 230 10.34 32.84 2.63
CA ILE A 230 10.27 34.04 1.79
C ILE A 230 11.52 34.10 0.92
N GLY A 231 11.34 34.28 -0.39
CA GLY A 231 12.44 34.42 -1.35
C GLY A 231 12.62 35.87 -1.80
N GLY A 232 13.83 36.40 -1.61
CA GLY A 232 14.20 37.77 -1.94
C GLY A 232 14.92 37.93 -3.29
N GLY A 233 14.97 39.17 -3.76
CA GLY A 233 15.81 39.58 -4.89
C GLY A 233 17.30 39.70 -4.55
N ASP A 234 17.67 39.48 -3.29
CA ASP A 234 19.03 39.41 -2.76
C ASP A 234 19.61 37.99 -2.78
N ALA A 235 18.97 37.08 -3.52
CA ALA A 235 19.33 35.66 -3.70
C ALA A 235 19.20 34.78 -2.43
N LEU A 236 18.56 35.30 -1.38
CA LEU A 236 18.37 34.58 -0.12
C LEU A 236 16.94 34.08 0.05
N VAL A 237 16.81 32.96 0.77
CA VAL A 237 15.54 32.48 1.32
C VAL A 237 15.54 32.67 2.83
N SER A 238 14.69 33.54 3.35
CA SER A 238 14.50 33.69 4.79
C SER A 238 13.37 32.80 5.30
N LEU A 239 13.61 32.11 6.41
CA LEU A 239 12.67 31.21 7.07
C LEU A 239 12.19 31.83 8.37
N TRP A 240 10.89 32.07 8.48
CA TRP A 240 10.26 32.76 9.59
C TRP A 240 9.36 31.83 10.38
N ASP A 241 9.46 31.89 11.70
CA ASP A 241 8.51 31.24 12.60
C ASP A 241 7.16 31.99 12.57
N THR A 242 6.03 31.28 12.54
CA THR A 242 4.69 31.91 12.43
C THR A 242 4.03 32.21 13.78
N GLU A 243 4.57 31.71 14.89
CA GLU A 243 4.11 32.05 16.25
C GLU A 243 4.74 33.36 16.71
N GLU A 244 6.06 33.46 16.63
CA GLU A 244 6.85 34.58 17.13
C GLU A 244 7.23 35.59 16.03
N TRP A 245 7.06 35.24 14.75
CA TRP A 245 7.41 36.08 13.59
C TRP A 245 8.87 36.53 13.62
N MET A 246 9.77 35.60 13.98
CA MET A 246 11.21 35.81 13.94
C MET A 246 11.85 35.05 12.78
N CYS A 247 12.85 35.66 12.14
CA CYS A 247 13.67 34.99 11.14
C CYS A 247 14.57 33.95 11.84
N VAL A 248 14.25 32.68 11.69
CA VAL A 248 14.97 31.55 12.28
C VAL A 248 16.24 31.26 11.48
N ARG A 249 16.18 31.34 10.14
CA ARG A 249 17.32 31.10 9.25
C ARG A 249 17.28 31.96 8.01
N SER A 250 18.45 32.17 7.43
CA SER A 250 18.64 32.62 6.05
C SER A 250 19.41 31.55 5.30
N LEU A 251 18.84 31.07 4.19
CA LEU A 251 19.38 29.99 3.38
C LEU A 251 19.86 30.54 2.04
N ASP A 252 21.07 30.16 1.66
CA ASP A 252 21.68 30.44 0.36
C ASP A 252 21.44 29.21 -0.53
N LEU A 253 20.35 29.23 -1.30
CA LEU A 253 19.91 28.10 -2.15
C LEU A 253 20.05 28.40 -3.65
N THR A 254 20.35 29.64 -4.01
CA THR A 254 20.34 30.14 -5.39
C THR A 254 21.37 31.25 -5.55
N GLU A 255 22.05 31.31 -6.69
CA GLU A 255 23.04 32.38 -6.96
C GLU A 255 22.43 33.71 -7.44
N GLY A 256 21.13 33.75 -7.74
CA GLY A 256 20.40 34.92 -8.22
C GLY A 256 19.03 35.08 -7.57
N PRO A 257 18.19 36.05 -8.02
CA PRO A 257 16.89 36.32 -7.40
C PRO A 257 16.01 35.08 -7.29
N VAL A 258 15.43 34.86 -6.11
CA VAL A 258 14.57 33.70 -5.83
C VAL A 258 13.20 33.91 -6.47
N LYS A 259 12.86 33.14 -7.50
CA LYS A 259 11.61 33.28 -8.26
C LYS A 259 10.48 32.40 -7.74
N SER A 260 10.82 31.26 -7.14
CA SER A 260 9.86 30.36 -6.49
C SER A 260 10.53 29.67 -5.31
N VAL A 261 9.73 29.37 -4.29
CA VAL A 261 10.14 28.62 -3.11
C VAL A 261 9.02 27.67 -2.74
N ASP A 262 9.36 26.43 -2.35
CA ASP A 262 8.34 25.48 -1.93
C ASP A 262 8.84 24.47 -0.90
N PHE A 263 7.93 24.04 -0.03
CA PHE A 263 8.19 23.02 0.99
C PHE A 263 7.80 21.65 0.48
N SER A 264 8.61 20.65 0.82
CA SER A 264 8.20 19.25 0.75
C SER A 264 6.93 19.00 1.57
N PHE A 265 6.19 17.95 1.21
CA PHE A 265 4.90 17.66 1.81
C PHE A 265 4.93 17.54 3.34
N ASP A 266 6.00 17.04 3.93
CA ASP A 266 6.12 16.90 5.37
C ASP A 266 6.73 18.12 6.05
N GLY A 267 7.10 19.15 5.29
CA GLY A 267 7.76 20.35 5.78
C GLY A 267 9.24 20.17 6.12
N SER A 268 9.81 18.97 5.93
CA SER A 268 11.20 18.68 6.35
C SER A 268 12.26 19.29 5.43
N TYR A 269 11.92 19.51 4.15
CA TYR A 269 12.82 20.01 3.12
C TYR A 269 12.24 21.20 2.36
N LEU A 270 13.13 22.08 1.90
CA LEU A 270 12.83 23.31 1.16
C LEU A 270 13.64 23.34 -0.14
N VAL A 271 13.05 23.92 -1.19
CA VAL A 271 13.71 24.20 -2.48
C VAL A 271 13.41 25.60 -2.94
N ALA A 272 14.33 26.16 -3.73
CA ALA A 272 14.18 27.44 -4.39
C ALA A 272 14.54 27.34 -5.88
N GLY A 273 13.90 28.17 -6.70
CA GLY A 273 14.16 28.27 -8.14
C GLY A 273 14.62 29.68 -8.52
N SER A 274 15.53 29.76 -9.50
CA SER A 274 16.09 31.02 -10.02
C SER A 274 16.30 30.94 -11.54
N ASP A 275 16.27 32.09 -12.21
CA ASP A 275 16.60 32.22 -13.63
C ASP A 275 18.11 32.19 -13.90
N ASP A 276 18.94 32.35 -12.86
CA ASP A 276 20.40 32.49 -12.97
C ASP A 276 21.18 31.23 -12.57
N ASP A 277 20.50 30.21 -12.03
CA ASP A 277 21.13 29.01 -11.47
C ASP A 277 20.89 27.76 -12.32
N LYS A 278 21.96 26.98 -12.55
CA LYS A 278 21.92 25.67 -13.23
C LYS A 278 21.95 24.49 -12.25
N LYS A 279 21.64 24.72 -10.97
CA LYS A 279 21.37 23.67 -9.99
C LYS A 279 20.09 24.01 -9.21
N ILE A 280 19.49 22.99 -8.63
CA ILE A 280 18.46 23.14 -7.59
C ILE A 280 19.02 22.53 -6.32
N GLU A 281 19.13 23.31 -5.27
CA GLU A 281 19.56 22.86 -3.95
C GLU A 281 18.35 22.55 -3.07
N ILE A 282 18.40 21.38 -2.42
CA ILE A 282 17.39 20.93 -1.47
C ILE A 282 18.02 21.04 -0.09
N ALA A 283 17.44 21.89 0.77
CA ALA A 283 17.89 22.07 2.15
C ALA A 283 16.93 21.43 3.13
N HIS A 284 17.47 20.93 4.24
CA HIS A 284 16.69 20.45 5.37
C HIS A 284 16.30 21.63 6.27
N VAL A 285 15.01 21.81 6.52
CA VAL A 285 14.43 23.01 7.16
C VAL A 285 14.98 23.21 8.57
N GLU A 286 14.99 22.15 9.38
CA GLU A 286 15.44 22.21 10.77
C GLU A 286 16.95 22.37 10.97
N THR A 287 17.78 22.11 9.95
CA THR A 287 19.24 22.28 10.10
C THR A 287 19.80 23.39 9.21
N GLY A 288 19.07 23.80 8.18
CA GLY A 288 19.54 24.74 7.15
C GLY A 288 20.64 24.17 6.25
N GLU A 289 20.91 22.87 6.32
CA GLU A 289 21.97 22.24 5.52
C GLU A 289 21.43 21.79 4.16
N ILE A 290 22.23 22.00 3.12
CA ILE A 290 21.97 21.46 1.78
C ILE A 290 22.20 19.94 1.83
N VAL A 291 21.13 19.17 1.65
CA VAL A 291 21.16 17.70 1.71
C VAL A 291 21.32 17.06 0.35
N HIS A 292 20.91 17.74 -0.72
CA HIS A 292 20.99 17.23 -2.08
C HIS A 292 21.01 18.37 -3.10
N THR A 293 21.71 18.14 -4.22
CA THR A 293 21.82 19.11 -5.32
C THR A 293 21.47 18.41 -6.63
N VAL A 294 20.53 18.99 -7.37
CA VAL A 294 20.12 18.53 -8.69
C VAL A 294 20.79 19.42 -9.73
N ASN A 295 21.72 18.86 -10.51
CA ASN A 295 22.34 19.59 -11.62
C ASN A 295 21.38 19.69 -12.81
N LEU A 296 21.26 20.88 -13.37
CA LEU A 296 20.39 21.20 -14.49
C LEU A 296 21.20 21.56 -15.75
N ASN A 297 20.63 21.27 -16.92
CA ASN A 297 21.19 21.72 -18.19
C ASN A 297 20.76 23.16 -18.54
N HIS A 298 19.62 23.60 -18.00
CA HIS A 298 18.99 24.91 -18.20
C HIS A 298 18.49 25.41 -16.84
N THR A 299 18.33 26.72 -16.69
CA THR A 299 17.88 27.32 -15.43
C THR A 299 16.42 26.98 -15.15
N ALA A 300 16.03 26.99 -13.87
CA ALA A 300 14.70 26.60 -13.41
C ALA A 300 14.14 27.64 -12.44
N SER A 301 13.29 28.53 -12.96
CA SER A 301 12.69 29.59 -12.16
C SER A 301 11.51 29.14 -11.32
N GLN A 302 10.77 28.12 -11.76
CA GLN A 302 9.62 27.56 -11.05
C GLN A 302 9.94 26.17 -10.51
N VAL A 303 9.76 25.98 -9.20
CA VAL A 303 9.86 24.70 -8.50
C VAL A 303 8.58 24.44 -7.70
N ALA A 304 8.16 23.18 -7.60
CA ALA A 304 7.00 22.78 -6.81
C ALA A 304 7.12 21.32 -6.34
N TRP A 305 7.03 21.09 -5.05
CA TRP A 305 6.99 19.75 -4.46
C TRP A 305 5.62 19.10 -4.69
N HIS A 306 5.65 17.79 -4.86
CA HIS A 306 4.43 17.00 -4.87
C HIS A 306 3.79 16.99 -3.48
N PRO A 307 2.45 17.13 -3.37
CA PRO A 307 1.76 17.39 -2.09
C PRO A 307 1.77 16.22 -1.09
N SER A 308 2.19 15.01 -1.52
CA SER A 308 2.13 13.79 -0.70
C SER A 308 3.37 12.88 -0.77
N ARG A 309 4.40 13.21 -1.56
CA ARG A 309 5.62 12.38 -1.71
C ARG A 309 6.83 13.22 -2.11
N TYR A 310 8.04 12.67 -1.96
CA TYR A 310 9.27 13.33 -2.40
C TYR A 310 9.44 13.24 -3.92
N ALA A 311 8.63 14.01 -4.64
CA ALA A 311 8.76 14.25 -6.06
C ALA A 311 8.78 15.76 -6.30
N LEU A 312 9.66 16.21 -7.18
CA LEU A 312 9.92 17.63 -7.43
C LEU A 312 9.62 17.96 -8.89
N ALA A 313 8.64 18.83 -9.10
CA ALA A 313 8.39 19.45 -10.39
C ALA A 313 9.22 20.73 -10.52
N TYR A 314 9.77 20.98 -11.70
CA TYR A 314 10.44 22.22 -12.02
C TYR A 314 10.32 22.58 -13.50
N SER A 315 10.38 23.88 -13.81
CA SER A 315 10.42 24.39 -15.17
C SER A 315 11.80 24.15 -15.80
N ALA A 316 11.85 23.70 -17.06
CA ALA A 316 13.08 23.66 -17.84
C ALA A 316 12.92 24.53 -19.10
N GLU A 317 13.72 25.59 -19.21
CA GLU A 317 13.74 26.43 -20.40
C GLU A 317 14.05 25.58 -21.64
N ALA A 318 13.29 25.78 -22.73
CA ALA A 318 13.29 25.00 -23.98
C ALA A 318 12.82 23.51 -23.93
N GLN A 319 12.51 22.92 -22.76
CA GLN A 319 12.09 21.51 -22.63
C GLN A 319 10.77 21.29 -21.86
N GLY A 320 10.07 22.35 -21.47
CA GLY A 320 8.77 22.25 -20.78
C GLY A 320 8.91 21.86 -19.30
N LEU A 321 7.94 21.11 -18.78
CA LEU A 321 7.89 20.69 -17.38
C LEU A 321 8.79 19.46 -17.16
N LYS A 322 9.53 19.41 -16.06
CA LYS A 322 10.24 18.21 -15.61
C LYS A 322 9.78 17.82 -14.22
N ILE A 323 9.70 16.52 -13.97
CA ILE A 323 9.32 15.98 -12.66
C ILE A 323 10.27 14.85 -12.27
N ILE A 324 10.99 15.02 -11.16
CA ILE A 324 11.77 13.96 -10.51
C ILE A 324 10.82 13.12 -9.67
N GLY A 325 10.84 11.80 -9.87
CA GLY A 325 9.96 10.88 -9.13
C GLY A 325 8.50 10.89 -9.61
N ALA A 326 8.27 11.24 -10.88
CA ALA A 326 6.93 11.38 -11.46
C ALA A 326 6.13 10.06 -11.51
N THR A 327 6.82 8.98 -11.82
CA THR A 327 6.28 7.62 -11.80
C THR A 327 6.72 6.93 -10.52
N GLN A 328 5.77 6.48 -9.69
CA GLN A 328 6.08 5.34 -8.82
C GLN A 328 6.48 4.17 -9.72
N ASN A 329 7.44 3.35 -9.29
CA ASN A 329 7.59 2.01 -9.82
C ASN A 329 6.34 1.18 -9.43
N SER A 330 5.18 1.54 -9.97
CA SER A 330 3.93 0.78 -9.89
C SER A 330 3.85 -0.25 -11.02
N LYS A 331 4.82 -0.27 -11.93
CA LYS A 331 5.02 -1.41 -12.82
C LYS A 331 5.62 -2.54 -12.01
N MET A 332 4.85 -3.63 -11.91
CA MET A 332 5.37 -4.94 -11.49
C MET A 332 6.69 -5.19 -12.21
N ASP A 333 7.75 -5.41 -11.45
CA ASP A 333 9.06 -5.71 -12.01
C ASP A 333 9.03 -7.11 -12.62
N VAL A 334 8.65 -7.19 -13.89
CA VAL A 334 8.61 -8.43 -14.66
C VAL A 334 10.01 -8.97 -15.00
N GLN A 335 11.07 -8.21 -14.69
CA GLN A 335 12.46 -8.61 -14.89
C GLN A 335 13.12 -9.11 -13.61
N ALA A 336 12.46 -8.94 -12.45
CA ALA A 336 12.92 -9.51 -11.20
C ALA A 336 13.05 -11.03 -11.34
N ALA A 337 14.24 -11.55 -11.09
CA ALA A 337 14.48 -12.98 -11.10
C ALA A 337 13.69 -13.64 -9.96
N PHE A 338 12.78 -14.56 -10.28
CA PHE A 338 12.16 -15.43 -9.28
C PHE A 338 12.75 -16.83 -9.40
N ASN A 339 12.94 -17.49 -8.25
CA ASN A 339 13.40 -18.87 -8.21
C ASN A 339 12.23 -19.81 -7.83
N PRO A 340 11.69 -20.61 -8.77
CA PRO A 340 10.57 -21.51 -8.51
C PRO A 340 10.81 -22.46 -7.33
N THR A 341 12.07 -22.86 -7.10
CA THR A 341 12.43 -23.78 -6.00
C THR A 341 12.30 -23.15 -4.63
N THR A 342 12.38 -21.82 -4.52
CA THR A 342 12.15 -21.08 -3.27
C THR A 342 10.69 -20.68 -3.09
N LEU A 343 9.93 -20.59 -4.18
CA LEU A 343 8.53 -20.16 -4.17
C LEU A 343 7.61 -21.22 -3.56
N PHE A 344 7.85 -22.50 -3.86
CA PHE A 344 7.10 -23.66 -3.38
C PHE A 344 7.95 -24.54 -2.45
N SER A 345 8.45 -23.96 -1.35
CA SER A 345 9.35 -24.65 -0.42
C SER A 345 8.97 -24.40 1.05
N ALA A 346 9.20 -25.42 1.87
CA ALA A 346 9.11 -25.35 3.31
C ALA A 346 10.44 -24.94 3.99
N LYS A 347 11.44 -24.50 3.22
CA LYS A 347 12.78 -24.18 3.71
C LYS A 347 12.74 -23.24 4.91
N GLY A 348 13.36 -23.69 6.00
CA GLY A 348 13.53 -22.93 7.24
C GLY A 348 12.30 -22.90 8.16
N LEU A 349 11.20 -23.56 7.79
CA LEU A 349 9.95 -23.56 8.56
C LEU A 349 9.90 -24.69 9.59
N ALA A 350 9.45 -24.35 10.79
CA ALA A 350 9.03 -25.31 11.81
C ALA A 350 7.52 -25.58 11.68
N VAL A 351 7.14 -26.85 11.54
CA VAL A 351 5.76 -27.26 11.26
C VAL A 351 5.25 -28.25 12.30
N VAL A 352 3.99 -28.06 12.72
CA VAL A 352 3.27 -28.99 13.59
C VAL A 352 2.10 -29.60 12.83
N ILE A 353 1.98 -30.92 12.81
CA ILE A 353 0.91 -31.65 12.11
C ILE A 353 0.19 -32.56 13.11
N THR A 354 -1.08 -32.27 13.36
CA THR A 354 -1.95 -33.19 14.12
C THR A 354 -2.45 -34.31 13.20
N GLY A 355 -2.40 -35.56 13.64
CA GLY A 355 -2.85 -36.70 12.83
C GLY A 355 -1.89 -37.11 11.70
N GLY A 356 -0.60 -36.73 11.79
CA GLY A 356 0.41 -36.96 10.74
C GLY A 356 0.88 -38.41 10.53
N GLY A 357 0.38 -39.38 11.29
CA GLY A 357 0.87 -40.77 11.24
C GLY A 357 0.37 -41.62 10.06
N SER A 358 -0.59 -41.15 9.25
CA SER A 358 -1.09 -41.90 8.08
C SER A 358 -1.84 -41.01 7.09
N GLY A 359 -2.12 -41.54 5.88
CA GLY A 359 -2.98 -40.89 4.89
C GLY A 359 -2.52 -39.50 4.48
N ILE A 360 -3.44 -38.53 4.49
CA ILE A 360 -3.18 -37.14 4.05
C ILE A 360 -2.15 -36.45 4.96
N GLY A 361 -2.24 -36.61 6.27
CA GLY A 361 -1.28 -36.01 7.20
C GLY A 361 0.15 -36.49 6.95
N LEU A 362 0.33 -37.77 6.63
CA LEU A 362 1.62 -38.34 6.27
C LEU A 362 2.13 -37.84 4.90
N ALA A 363 1.24 -37.70 3.92
CA ALA A 363 1.58 -37.14 2.61
C ALA A 363 2.01 -35.66 2.71
N ILE A 364 1.36 -34.87 3.57
CA ILE A 364 1.77 -33.50 3.90
C ILE A 364 3.15 -33.50 4.55
N ALA A 365 3.36 -34.33 5.58
CA ALA A 365 4.66 -34.45 6.25
C ALA A 365 5.78 -34.84 5.27
N ALA A 366 5.53 -35.80 4.37
CA ALA A 366 6.48 -36.19 3.32
C ALA A 366 6.86 -35.01 2.42
N SER A 367 5.87 -34.24 1.97
CA SER A 367 6.08 -33.09 1.07
C SER A 367 6.92 -32.00 1.72
N LEU A 368 6.65 -31.69 2.99
CA LEU A 368 7.39 -30.69 3.76
C LEU A 368 8.82 -31.15 4.09
N TYR A 369 8.99 -32.43 4.40
CA TYR A 369 10.30 -33.02 4.65
C TYR A 369 11.19 -32.96 3.40
N GLN A 370 10.64 -33.35 2.24
CA GLN A 370 11.36 -33.33 0.97
C GLN A 370 11.68 -31.92 0.45
N THR A 371 11.01 -30.88 0.96
CA THR A 371 11.17 -29.49 0.52
C THR A 371 11.88 -28.59 1.54
N GLY A 372 12.51 -29.19 2.56
CA GLY A 372 13.48 -28.51 3.41
C GLY A 372 12.93 -27.89 4.69
N ALA A 373 11.77 -28.33 5.20
CA ALA A 373 11.31 -27.94 6.53
C ALA A 373 12.41 -28.19 7.58
N SER A 374 12.62 -27.23 8.48
CA SER A 374 13.69 -27.31 9.49
C SER A 374 13.31 -28.27 10.62
N LYS A 375 12.03 -28.28 11.01
CA LYS A 375 11.45 -29.18 12.01
C LYS A 375 10.02 -29.55 11.62
N ILE A 376 9.64 -30.80 11.84
CA ILE A 376 8.29 -31.32 11.63
C ILE A 376 7.89 -32.16 12.85
N TYR A 377 6.91 -31.68 13.60
CA TYR A 377 6.32 -32.38 14.74
C TYR A 377 5.05 -33.10 14.33
N LEU A 378 5.02 -34.42 14.47
CA LEU A 378 3.84 -35.25 14.24
C LEU A 378 3.15 -35.54 15.58
N LEU A 379 1.97 -34.96 15.77
CA LEU A 379 1.18 -35.13 16.99
C LEU A 379 0.10 -36.18 16.80
N GLY A 380 -0.01 -37.13 17.73
CA GLY A 380 -1.07 -38.13 17.74
C GLY A 380 -1.03 -39.06 18.94
N ARG A 381 -2.12 -39.79 19.19
CA ARG A 381 -2.25 -40.65 20.38
C ARG A 381 -1.44 -41.95 20.33
N ARG A 382 -1.07 -42.40 19.14
CA ARG A 382 -0.48 -43.73 18.90
C ARG A 382 0.99 -43.58 18.54
N ALA A 383 1.87 -43.68 19.55
CA ALA A 383 3.32 -43.50 19.38
C ALA A 383 3.89 -44.41 18.28
N ASN A 384 3.56 -45.70 18.31
CA ASN A 384 4.00 -46.67 17.30
C ASN A 384 3.68 -46.25 15.85
N ILE A 385 2.47 -45.74 15.60
CA ILE A 385 2.06 -45.28 14.26
C ILE A 385 2.86 -44.04 13.83
N LEU A 386 3.17 -43.13 14.76
CA LEU A 386 3.99 -41.96 14.47
C LEU A 386 5.45 -42.34 14.18
N ASP A 387 5.99 -43.27 14.97
CA ASP A 387 7.37 -43.73 14.80
C ASP A 387 7.54 -44.49 13.47
N ASP A 388 6.58 -45.33 13.10
CA ASP A 388 6.59 -46.04 11.82
C ASP A 388 6.41 -45.08 10.63
N ALA A 389 5.61 -44.02 10.78
CA ALA A 389 5.54 -42.94 9.81
C ALA A 389 6.90 -42.25 9.63
N ILE A 390 7.59 -41.90 10.72
CA ILE A 390 8.93 -41.28 10.65
C ILE A 390 9.94 -42.21 9.97
N LYS A 391 9.95 -43.50 10.33
CA LYS A 391 10.81 -44.50 9.66
C LYS A 391 10.53 -44.57 8.16
N THR A 392 9.25 -44.56 7.77
CA THR A 392 8.83 -44.59 6.36
C THR A 392 9.32 -43.35 5.60
N LEU A 393 9.20 -42.16 6.20
CA LEU A 393 9.68 -40.92 5.58
C LEU A 393 11.21 -40.88 5.45
N LYS A 394 11.93 -41.32 6.49
CA LYS A 394 13.41 -41.40 6.49
C LYS A 394 13.94 -42.44 5.50
N ALA A 395 13.23 -43.56 5.32
CA ALA A 395 13.60 -44.61 4.37
C ALA A 395 13.24 -44.27 2.90
N SER A 396 12.55 -43.15 2.66
CA SER A 396 12.16 -42.76 1.30
C SER A 396 13.40 -42.46 0.44
N PRO A 397 13.45 -42.93 -0.83
CA PRO A 397 14.54 -42.56 -1.77
C PRO A 397 14.64 -41.05 -2.02
N ASN A 398 13.54 -40.32 -1.77
CA ASN A 398 13.45 -38.87 -1.93
C ASN A 398 13.73 -38.12 -0.63
N ALA A 399 14.07 -38.81 0.47
CA ALA A 399 14.48 -38.16 1.70
C ALA A 399 15.69 -37.25 1.44
N PRO A 400 15.74 -36.04 2.03
CA PRO A 400 16.92 -35.19 1.94
C PRO A 400 18.17 -35.93 2.44
N LYS A 401 19.27 -35.84 1.67
CA LYS A 401 20.51 -36.58 1.97
C LYS A 401 21.38 -35.92 3.05
N ASP A 402 21.22 -34.61 3.26
CA ASP A 402 22.06 -33.77 4.13
C ASP A 402 21.29 -33.18 5.33
N THR A 403 20.19 -33.79 5.76
CA THR A 403 19.42 -33.30 6.93
C THR A 403 19.98 -33.81 8.25
N ALA A 404 20.01 -32.94 9.26
CA ALA A 404 20.24 -33.33 10.66
C ALA A 404 19.28 -34.45 11.09
N GLU A 405 19.72 -35.33 11.99
CA GLU A 405 18.95 -36.53 12.40
C GLU A 405 17.55 -36.21 12.98
N ASP A 406 17.36 -34.98 13.46
CA ASP A 406 16.23 -34.55 14.30
C ASP A 406 15.18 -33.67 13.59
N VAL A 407 15.03 -33.76 12.26
CA VAL A 407 14.01 -32.97 11.55
C VAL A 407 12.58 -33.48 11.85
N LEU A 408 12.37 -34.80 11.91
CA LEU A 408 11.07 -35.44 12.12
C LEU A 408 10.94 -35.93 13.56
N ILE A 409 9.96 -35.42 14.29
CA ILE A 409 9.78 -35.69 15.73
C ILE A 409 8.34 -36.13 16.00
N SER A 410 8.15 -37.26 16.69
CA SER A 410 6.84 -37.73 17.13
C SER A 410 6.55 -37.21 18.54
N ILE A 411 5.33 -36.71 18.77
CA ILE A 411 4.85 -36.31 20.10
C ILE A 411 3.53 -37.02 20.36
N THR A 412 3.49 -37.80 21.44
CA THR A 412 2.23 -38.43 21.88
C THR A 412 1.30 -37.35 22.41
N CYS A 413 0.18 -37.13 21.71
CA CYS A 413 -0.75 -36.06 22.02
C CYS A 413 -2.20 -36.46 21.74
N ASP A 414 -3.08 -36.23 22.72
CA ASP A 414 -4.52 -36.24 22.52
C ASP A 414 -5.01 -34.82 22.23
N VAL A 415 -5.41 -34.59 20.98
CA VAL A 415 -5.91 -33.29 20.50
C VAL A 415 -7.22 -32.84 21.14
N THR A 416 -7.89 -33.73 21.89
CA THR A 416 -9.09 -33.42 22.66
C THR A 416 -8.82 -33.07 24.12
N SER A 417 -7.55 -33.14 24.56
CA SER A 417 -7.12 -32.85 25.93
C SER A 417 -6.21 -31.62 25.99
N ILE A 418 -6.67 -30.57 26.66
CA ILE A 418 -5.89 -29.33 26.86
C ILE A 418 -4.58 -29.62 27.61
N GLY A 419 -4.59 -30.52 28.59
CA GLY A 419 -3.38 -30.92 29.31
C GLY A 419 -2.36 -31.59 28.39
N SER A 420 -2.82 -32.47 27.48
CA SER A 420 -1.96 -33.10 26.49
C SER A 420 -1.39 -32.10 25.48
N LEU A 421 -2.22 -31.14 25.02
CA LEU A 421 -1.77 -30.07 24.13
C LEU A 421 -0.76 -29.15 24.80
N SER A 422 -0.99 -28.78 26.07
CA SER A 422 -0.08 -27.94 26.85
C SER A 422 1.29 -28.60 27.05
N ALA A 423 1.32 -29.92 27.28
CA ALA A 423 2.56 -30.68 27.36
C ALA A 423 3.33 -30.66 26.03
N ALA A 424 2.64 -30.86 24.90
CA ALA A 424 3.25 -30.79 23.57
C ALA A 424 3.78 -29.38 23.25
N VAL A 425 3.01 -28.32 23.56
CA VAL A 425 3.43 -26.93 23.39
C VAL A 425 4.66 -26.62 24.26
N THR A 426 4.68 -27.07 25.51
CA THR A 426 5.82 -26.88 26.42
C THR A 426 7.08 -27.56 25.87
N GLN A 427 6.95 -28.78 25.37
CA GLN A 427 8.08 -29.50 24.75
C GLN A 427 8.65 -28.72 23.55
N ILE A 428 7.80 -28.27 22.63
CA ILE A 428 8.23 -27.51 21.43
C ILE A 428 8.79 -26.14 21.82
N THR A 429 8.22 -25.49 22.84
CA THR A 429 8.71 -24.22 23.38
C THR A 429 10.14 -24.37 23.89
N ASN A 430 10.42 -25.43 24.64
CA ASN A 430 11.75 -25.70 25.19
C ASN A 430 12.77 -26.10 24.11
N GLU A 431 12.33 -26.72 23.02
CA GLU A 431 13.23 -27.18 21.96
C GLU A 431 13.58 -26.06 20.96
N ILE A 432 12.59 -25.32 20.45
CA ILE A 432 12.79 -24.31 19.40
C ILE A 432 12.12 -22.97 19.67
N GLY A 433 11.09 -22.91 20.53
CA GLY A 433 10.46 -21.65 20.94
C GLY A 433 9.52 -20.99 19.92
N TYR A 434 9.30 -21.58 18.74
CA TYR A 434 8.39 -21.04 17.72
C TYR A 434 7.81 -22.13 16.82
N VAL A 435 6.71 -21.82 16.10
CA VAL A 435 6.12 -22.67 15.06
C VAL A 435 5.65 -21.77 13.92
N ASP A 436 6.12 -22.00 12.69
CA ASP A 436 5.70 -21.21 11.52
C ASP A 436 4.34 -21.67 10.97
N VAL A 437 4.09 -22.99 10.98
CA VAL A 437 2.89 -23.59 10.38
C VAL A 437 2.27 -24.62 11.31
N LEU A 438 0.98 -24.45 11.60
CA LEU A 438 0.17 -25.42 12.32
C LEU A 438 -0.85 -26.07 11.38
N ILE A 439 -0.86 -27.40 11.32
CA ILE A 439 -1.78 -28.16 10.46
C ILE A 439 -2.74 -28.99 11.33
N ASN A 440 -4.01 -28.59 11.33
CA ASN A 440 -5.12 -29.31 11.97
C ASN A 440 -5.62 -30.41 11.03
N CYS A 441 -5.01 -31.60 11.10
CA CYS A 441 -5.33 -32.75 10.22
C CYS A 441 -5.92 -33.96 10.96
N ALA A 442 -6.02 -33.93 12.29
CA ALA A 442 -6.71 -34.99 13.04
C ALA A 442 -8.20 -35.05 12.66
N GLY A 443 -8.75 -36.27 12.57
CA GLY A 443 -10.17 -36.46 12.30
C GLY A 443 -10.63 -37.92 12.35
N ILE A 444 -11.95 -38.11 12.47
CA ILE A 444 -12.61 -39.42 12.45
C ILE A 444 -13.87 -39.40 11.58
N LEU A 445 -14.30 -40.58 11.09
CA LEU A 445 -15.53 -40.74 10.29
C LEU A 445 -16.81 -40.64 11.14
N GLY A 446 -16.79 -41.12 12.38
CA GLY A 446 -18.02 -41.24 13.18
C GLY A 446 -18.94 -42.39 12.70
N PRO A 447 -20.23 -42.36 13.08
CA PRO A 447 -21.20 -43.40 12.73
C PRO A 447 -21.48 -43.44 11.23
N LYS A 448 -21.48 -44.66 10.65
CA LYS A 448 -21.75 -44.88 9.22
C LYS A 448 -23.25 -44.99 8.97
N THR A 449 -23.84 -44.00 8.31
CA THR A 449 -25.29 -43.97 7.99
C THR A 449 -25.59 -43.92 6.48
N ASN A 450 -24.55 -43.96 5.64
CA ASN A 450 -24.66 -43.67 4.21
C ASN A 450 -25.46 -44.73 3.39
N PRO A 451 -25.19 -46.04 3.47
CA PRO A 451 -25.87 -47.02 2.62
C PRO A 451 -27.38 -47.07 2.87
N ASP A 452 -27.77 -47.05 4.15
CA ASP A 452 -29.17 -47.18 4.56
C ASP A 452 -30.00 -45.96 4.20
N LEU A 453 -29.41 -44.76 4.19
CA LEU A 453 -30.12 -43.52 3.85
C LEU A 453 -30.57 -43.48 2.39
N TYR A 454 -29.71 -43.93 1.47
CA TYR A 454 -30.00 -43.90 0.03
C TYR A 454 -30.65 -45.17 -0.52
N GLN A 455 -30.62 -46.27 0.24
CA GLN A 455 -31.31 -47.52 -0.11
C GLN A 455 -32.70 -47.64 0.54
N ALA A 456 -33.07 -46.72 1.44
CA ALA A 456 -34.37 -46.71 2.09
C ALA A 456 -35.53 -46.54 1.07
N ASP A 457 -36.50 -47.45 1.13
CA ASP A 457 -37.71 -47.49 0.30
C ASP A 457 -38.95 -46.89 1.00
N SER A 458 -38.80 -46.43 2.24
CA SER A 458 -39.89 -45.86 3.05
C SER A 458 -39.37 -44.78 4.00
N ILE A 459 -40.23 -43.84 4.36
CA ILE A 459 -39.87 -42.73 5.26
C ILE A 459 -39.46 -43.23 6.66
N THR A 460 -40.01 -44.37 7.11
CA THR A 460 -39.63 -45.00 8.38
C THR A 460 -38.18 -45.50 8.33
N LYS A 461 -37.75 -46.13 7.24
CA LYS A 461 -36.35 -46.55 7.06
C LYS A 461 -35.41 -45.34 6.95
N VAL A 462 -35.84 -44.25 6.32
CA VAL A 462 -35.08 -42.98 6.31
C VAL A 462 -34.91 -42.45 7.73
N ARG A 463 -35.99 -42.39 8.52
CA ARG A 463 -35.95 -42.00 9.94
C ARG A 463 -34.96 -42.87 10.72
N ASP A 464 -35.05 -44.18 10.58
CA ASP A 464 -34.21 -45.11 11.33
C ASP A 464 -32.73 -44.93 10.95
N ALA A 465 -32.42 -44.79 9.65
CA ALA A 465 -31.07 -44.49 9.16
C ALA A 465 -30.53 -43.13 9.66
N MET A 466 -31.39 -42.11 9.80
CA MET A 466 -31.01 -40.81 10.36
C MET A 466 -30.70 -40.88 11.87
N LEU A 467 -31.36 -41.79 12.60
CA LEU A 467 -31.17 -41.97 14.04
C LEU A 467 -30.01 -42.90 14.40
N THR A 468 -29.44 -43.63 13.43
CA THR A 468 -28.30 -44.54 13.64
C THR A 468 -27.08 -43.81 14.22
N GLY A 469 -26.57 -44.32 15.33
CA GLY A 469 -25.34 -43.84 15.98
C GLY A 469 -25.44 -42.43 16.57
N TRP A 470 -26.64 -41.98 16.91
CA TRP A 470 -26.92 -40.66 17.50
C TRP A 470 -26.01 -40.32 18.70
N ASP A 471 -25.74 -41.31 19.55
CA ASP A 471 -24.90 -41.24 20.75
C ASP A 471 -23.39 -41.10 20.47
N GLN A 472 -22.96 -41.20 19.21
CA GLN A 472 -21.55 -41.11 18.79
C GLN A 472 -21.21 -39.79 18.07
N TRP A 473 -22.20 -38.90 17.92
CA TRP A 473 -22.00 -37.60 17.25
C TRP A 473 -21.07 -36.70 18.04
N ASP A 474 -21.19 -36.71 19.37
CA ASP A 474 -20.38 -35.91 20.29
C ASP A 474 -18.88 -36.19 20.08
N GLY A 475 -18.47 -37.45 19.99
CA GLY A 475 -17.08 -37.84 19.77
C GLY A 475 -16.56 -37.39 18.40
N THR A 476 -17.43 -37.44 17.38
CA THR A 476 -17.12 -36.99 16.02
C THR A 476 -16.89 -35.48 15.96
N PHE A 477 -17.80 -34.69 16.55
CA PHE A 477 -17.64 -33.24 16.65
C PHE A 477 -16.47 -32.86 17.55
N ARG A 478 -16.30 -33.51 18.70
CA ARG A 478 -15.17 -33.23 19.62
C ARG A 478 -13.82 -33.33 18.92
N ILE A 479 -13.62 -34.35 18.07
CA ILE A 479 -12.35 -34.52 17.35
C ILE A 479 -12.29 -33.64 16.09
N ASN A 480 -13.36 -33.57 15.29
CA ASN A 480 -13.32 -32.85 14.01
C ASN A 480 -13.49 -31.32 14.14
N THR A 481 -14.07 -30.81 15.24
CA THR A 481 -14.37 -29.38 15.43
C THR A 481 -13.71 -28.80 16.67
N GLN A 482 -14.00 -29.33 17.87
CA GLN A 482 -13.49 -28.77 19.12
C GLN A 482 -11.96 -28.78 19.15
N ALA A 483 -11.34 -29.87 18.67
CA ALA A 483 -9.88 -29.96 18.56
C ALA A 483 -9.28 -28.90 17.61
N VAL A 484 -9.97 -28.48 16.55
CA VAL A 484 -9.47 -27.41 15.64
C VAL A 484 -9.24 -26.13 16.44
N ILE A 485 -10.19 -25.74 17.29
CA ILE A 485 -10.05 -24.56 18.15
C ILE A 485 -9.05 -24.79 19.26
N GLY A 486 -9.13 -25.92 19.96
CA GLY A 486 -8.24 -26.24 21.09
C GLY A 486 -6.77 -26.27 20.69
N VAL A 487 -6.44 -26.94 19.58
CA VAL A 487 -5.08 -26.98 19.04
C VAL A 487 -4.66 -25.58 18.58
N SER A 488 -5.47 -24.90 17.75
CA SER A 488 -5.15 -23.56 17.26
C SER A 488 -4.84 -22.57 18.39
N ALA A 489 -5.70 -22.51 19.40
CA ALA A 489 -5.54 -21.62 20.55
C ALA A 489 -4.27 -21.95 21.37
N SER A 490 -3.98 -23.23 21.58
CA SER A 490 -2.82 -23.67 22.38
C SER A 490 -1.48 -23.25 21.75
N PHE A 491 -1.43 -23.10 20.42
CA PHE A 491 -0.21 -22.80 19.68
C PHE A 491 -0.05 -21.32 19.29
N LEU A 492 -1.02 -20.45 19.58
CA LEU A 492 -0.94 -19.02 19.22
C LEU A 492 0.35 -18.33 19.69
N PRO A 493 0.86 -18.55 20.92
CA PRO A 493 2.11 -17.92 21.36
C PRO A 493 3.32 -18.33 20.51
N LEU A 494 3.40 -19.60 20.09
CA LEU A 494 4.47 -20.10 19.23
C LEU A 494 4.37 -19.55 17.79
N LEU A 495 3.14 -19.32 17.31
CA LEU A 495 2.88 -18.69 16.01
C LEU A 495 3.29 -17.20 16.02
N GLU A 496 2.98 -16.46 17.09
CA GLU A 496 3.45 -15.07 17.26
C GLU A 496 4.98 -14.99 17.40
N ALA A 497 5.60 -15.94 18.11
CA ALA A 497 7.05 -16.03 18.21
C ALA A 497 7.70 -16.24 16.83
N ALA A 498 7.10 -17.02 15.94
CA ALA A 498 7.59 -17.21 14.57
C ALA A 498 7.54 -15.91 13.75
N ASN A 499 6.46 -15.13 13.87
CA ASN A 499 6.36 -13.81 13.24
C ASN A 499 7.42 -12.84 13.76
N THR A 500 7.59 -12.80 15.08
CA THR A 500 8.55 -11.89 15.74
C THR A 500 9.99 -12.23 15.33
N ARG A 501 10.33 -13.52 15.24
CA ARG A 501 11.62 -14.00 14.73
C ARG A 501 11.90 -13.56 13.28
N ARG A 502 10.85 -13.36 12.48
CA ARG A 502 10.92 -12.87 11.08
C ARG A 502 10.88 -11.35 10.97
N GLY A 503 10.99 -10.63 12.08
CA GLY A 503 11.03 -9.17 12.14
C GLY A 503 9.67 -8.49 12.11
N PHE A 504 8.57 -9.24 12.11
CA PHE A 504 7.23 -8.63 12.20
C PHE A 504 6.96 -8.10 13.61
N GLN A 505 6.33 -6.93 13.68
CA GLN A 505 5.86 -6.36 14.95
C GLN A 505 4.92 -7.34 15.66
N SER A 506 5.09 -7.53 16.98
CA SER A 506 4.21 -8.35 17.82
C SER A 506 2.90 -7.63 18.17
N GLY A 507 1.90 -8.38 18.63
CA GLY A 507 0.62 -7.83 19.09
C GLY A 507 -0.37 -7.48 17.99
N LYS A 508 -1.48 -6.87 18.41
CA LYS A 508 -2.62 -6.54 17.55
C LYS A 508 -2.37 -5.27 16.75
N VAL A 509 -2.59 -5.32 15.44
CA VAL A 509 -2.60 -4.15 14.54
C VAL A 509 -4.05 -3.84 14.17
N VAL A 510 -4.46 -2.58 14.34
CA VAL A 510 -5.84 -2.10 14.10
C VAL A 510 -5.87 -0.88 13.18
N GLY A 511 -7.00 -0.67 12.50
CA GLY A 511 -7.25 0.48 11.64
C GLY A 511 -6.99 0.22 10.15
N ASP A 512 -7.69 0.97 9.30
CA ASP A 512 -7.56 0.85 7.85
C ASP A 512 -6.24 1.44 7.36
N GLY A 513 -5.54 0.72 6.48
CA GLY A 513 -4.29 1.19 5.89
C GLY A 513 -3.05 1.10 6.79
N ASN A 514 -3.13 0.39 7.92
CA ASN A 514 -1.99 0.15 8.82
C ASN A 514 -1.37 -1.24 8.56
N PRO A 515 -0.38 -1.38 7.66
CA PRO A 515 0.29 -2.65 7.47
C PRO A 515 1.11 -3.02 8.72
N ARG A 516 1.19 -4.31 9.04
CA ARG A 516 2.12 -4.80 10.05
C ARG A 516 3.55 -4.52 9.60
N ILE A 517 4.30 -3.78 10.42
CA ILE A 517 5.68 -3.41 10.12
C ILE A 517 6.58 -4.66 10.22
N GLN A 518 7.52 -4.80 9.29
CA GLN A 518 8.55 -5.84 9.29
C GLN A 518 9.94 -5.19 9.24
N ASP A 519 10.82 -5.59 10.17
CA ASP A 519 12.26 -5.37 10.06
C ASP A 519 12.89 -6.49 9.22
N THR A 520 13.16 -6.20 7.95
CA THR A 520 13.70 -7.19 7.01
C THR A 520 15.15 -7.59 7.31
N SER A 521 15.86 -6.88 8.19
CA SER A 521 17.20 -7.29 8.62
C SER A 521 17.19 -8.58 9.46
N ALA A 522 16.07 -8.88 10.12
CA ALA A 522 15.89 -10.12 10.87
C ALA A 522 15.87 -11.37 9.97
N LEU A 523 15.49 -11.23 8.69
CA LEU A 523 15.44 -12.35 7.74
C LEU A 523 16.83 -12.93 7.45
N GLU A 524 17.87 -12.07 7.39
CA GLU A 524 19.25 -12.51 7.17
C GLU A 524 19.74 -13.38 8.34
N GLN A 525 19.35 -13.07 9.58
CA GLN A 525 19.74 -13.81 10.78
C GLN A 525 19.21 -15.24 10.80
N ILE A 526 18.10 -15.50 10.11
CA ILE A 526 17.47 -16.81 10.02
C ILE A 526 17.71 -17.51 8.67
N GLY A 527 18.53 -16.92 7.80
CA GLY A 527 18.82 -17.45 6.47
C GLY A 527 17.62 -17.47 5.52
N ALA A 528 16.66 -16.55 5.70
CA ALA A 528 15.52 -16.36 4.82
C ALA A 528 15.86 -15.38 3.69
N ASP A 529 15.12 -15.46 2.59
CA ASP A 529 15.28 -14.54 1.46
C ASP A 529 14.81 -13.13 1.87
N LYS A 530 15.39 -12.08 1.26
CA LYS A 530 15.04 -10.68 1.59
C LYS A 530 13.59 -10.31 1.25
N ASP A 531 12.97 -11.08 0.35
CA ASP A 531 11.58 -10.95 -0.08
C ASP A 531 10.63 -11.90 0.66
N ASP A 532 11.08 -12.56 1.73
CA ASP A 532 10.25 -13.49 2.51
C ASP A 532 9.28 -12.73 3.43
N ASP A 533 8.04 -12.61 2.95
CA ASP A 533 6.91 -11.98 3.63
C ASP A 533 5.97 -13.00 4.31
N ARG A 534 6.40 -14.26 4.48
CA ARG A 534 5.58 -15.31 5.08
C ARG A 534 5.28 -15.00 6.54
N LEU A 535 4.00 -14.80 6.83
CA LEU A 535 3.45 -14.85 8.19
C LEU A 535 3.09 -16.27 8.61
N ALA A 536 3.15 -16.50 9.92
CA ALA A 536 2.72 -17.73 10.57
C ALA A 536 1.28 -18.07 10.20
N GLN A 537 0.96 -19.37 10.10
CA GLN A 537 -0.34 -19.79 9.60
C GLN A 537 -0.87 -21.07 10.23
N ILE A 538 -2.20 -21.18 10.17
CA ILE A 538 -2.98 -22.35 10.52
C ILE A 538 -3.61 -22.90 9.24
N ILE A 539 -3.45 -24.19 8.99
CA ILE A 539 -4.09 -24.92 7.88
C ILE A 539 -5.01 -25.97 8.48
N THR A 540 -6.30 -25.86 8.22
CA THR A 540 -7.28 -26.87 8.66
C THR A 540 -7.63 -27.83 7.53
N VAL A 541 -7.50 -29.13 7.78
CA VAL A 541 -7.92 -30.19 6.86
C VAL A 541 -9.35 -30.60 7.19
N ALA A 542 -10.30 -30.01 6.46
CA ALA A 542 -11.71 -30.37 6.55
C ALA A 542 -11.99 -31.64 5.72
N SER A 543 -12.80 -31.54 4.68
CA SER A 543 -13.06 -32.56 3.66
C SER A 543 -13.94 -31.96 2.57
N VAL A 544 -13.92 -32.50 1.36
CA VAL A 544 -14.92 -32.18 0.32
C VAL A 544 -16.36 -32.46 0.80
N ALA A 545 -16.54 -33.38 1.76
CA ALA A 545 -17.82 -33.67 2.40
C ALA A 545 -18.50 -32.42 2.99
N SER A 546 -17.73 -31.37 3.30
CA SER A 546 -18.22 -30.08 3.78
C SER A 546 -19.14 -29.35 2.78
N TYR A 547 -19.06 -29.70 1.50
CA TYR A 547 -19.77 -29.07 0.38
C TYR A 547 -20.77 -30.00 -0.32
N MET A 548 -20.68 -31.30 -0.08
CA MET A 548 -21.48 -32.29 -0.79
C MET A 548 -22.92 -32.27 -0.30
N ARG A 549 -23.87 -32.28 -1.24
CA ARG A 549 -25.32 -32.40 -0.96
C ARG A 549 -25.73 -33.82 -0.56
N TYR A 550 -24.83 -34.78 -0.68
CA TYR A 550 -25.04 -36.17 -0.29
C TYR A 550 -24.08 -36.60 0.83
N SER A 551 -24.53 -37.52 1.68
CA SER A 551 -23.76 -38.13 2.76
C SER A 551 -22.67 -39.03 2.16
N THR A 552 -21.44 -38.84 2.61
CA THR A 552 -20.28 -39.59 2.08
C THR A 552 -19.88 -40.73 3.00
N ALA A 553 -19.70 -40.43 4.28
CA ALA A 553 -19.38 -41.42 5.31
C ALA A 553 -20.45 -41.53 6.40
N GLY A 554 -21.29 -40.51 6.54
CA GLY A 554 -22.33 -40.40 7.57
C GLY A 554 -22.71 -38.94 7.79
N LEU A 555 -23.90 -38.70 8.35
CA LEU A 555 -24.39 -37.34 8.61
C LEU A 555 -23.48 -36.58 9.58
N ALA A 556 -23.01 -37.24 10.65
CA ALA A 556 -22.07 -36.66 11.62
C ALA A 556 -20.74 -36.23 10.97
N TYR A 557 -20.23 -37.01 10.01
CA TYR A 557 -18.98 -36.68 9.30
C TYR A 557 -19.13 -35.42 8.46
N ASN A 558 -20.13 -35.39 7.58
CA ASN A 558 -20.39 -34.24 6.71
C ASN A 558 -20.61 -32.97 7.55
N ALA A 559 -21.49 -33.04 8.56
CA ALA A 559 -21.80 -31.89 9.42
C ALA A 559 -20.57 -31.40 10.21
N SER A 560 -19.79 -32.31 10.80
CA SER A 560 -18.59 -31.92 11.56
C SER A 560 -17.49 -31.34 10.67
N LYS A 561 -17.32 -31.82 9.43
CA LYS A 561 -16.36 -31.23 8.47
C LYS A 561 -16.81 -29.86 7.95
N SER A 562 -18.11 -29.64 7.72
CA SER A 562 -18.66 -28.30 7.46
C SER A 562 -18.42 -27.35 8.62
N ALA A 563 -18.59 -27.80 9.86
CA ALA A 563 -18.30 -26.99 11.04
C ALA A 563 -16.81 -26.66 11.17
N ALA A 564 -15.90 -27.61 10.93
CA ALA A 564 -14.45 -27.38 10.93
C ALA A 564 -14.01 -26.31 9.91
N LEU A 565 -14.60 -26.37 8.71
CA LEU A 565 -14.41 -25.38 7.65
C LEU A 565 -14.86 -24.00 8.12
N HIS A 566 -16.08 -23.90 8.64
CA HIS A 566 -16.65 -22.63 9.07
C HIS A 566 -15.85 -21.98 10.22
N LEU A 567 -15.45 -22.78 11.21
CA LEU A 567 -14.57 -22.32 12.31
C LEU A 567 -13.27 -21.74 11.77
N SER A 568 -12.66 -22.38 10.78
CA SER A 568 -11.39 -21.91 10.19
C SER A 568 -11.54 -20.61 9.40
N LYS A 569 -12.71 -20.35 8.79
CA LYS A 569 -13.03 -19.05 8.19
C LYS A 569 -13.13 -17.95 9.26
N ILE A 570 -13.76 -18.25 10.39
CA ILE A 570 -13.85 -17.30 11.52
C ILE A 570 -12.44 -16.98 12.04
N LEU A 571 -11.59 -17.99 12.23
CA LEU A 571 -10.18 -17.79 12.62
C LEU A 571 -9.45 -16.83 11.67
N ALA A 572 -9.63 -16.97 10.35
CA ALA A 572 -8.98 -16.12 9.35
C ALA A 572 -9.33 -14.64 9.49
N THR A 573 -10.47 -14.34 10.08
CA THR A 573 -10.94 -12.96 10.26
C THR A 573 -10.26 -12.32 11.45
N PHE A 574 -10.47 -12.89 12.65
CA PHE A 574 -10.00 -12.21 13.86
C PHE A 574 -8.50 -12.41 14.10
N LEU A 575 -7.87 -13.45 13.55
CA LEU A 575 -6.41 -13.65 13.66
C LEU A 575 -5.62 -12.80 12.66
N ALA A 576 -6.25 -12.23 11.64
CA ALA A 576 -5.59 -11.35 10.67
C ALA A 576 -4.95 -10.13 11.36
N GLU A 577 -5.67 -9.53 12.32
CA GLU A 577 -5.18 -8.41 13.14
C GLU A 577 -3.98 -8.79 14.02
N TRP A 578 -3.69 -10.08 14.20
CA TRP A 578 -2.54 -10.63 14.93
C TRP A 578 -1.42 -11.15 14.01
N GLY A 579 -1.59 -11.00 12.69
CA GLY A 579 -0.62 -11.49 11.71
C GLY A 579 -0.57 -13.02 11.62
N ILE A 580 -1.64 -13.72 12.01
CA ILE A 580 -1.73 -15.18 11.88
C ILE A 580 -2.77 -15.49 10.81
N ARG A 581 -2.34 -16.18 9.75
CA ARG A 581 -3.21 -16.55 8.63
C ARG A 581 -3.96 -17.84 8.94
N SER A 582 -5.17 -18.01 8.43
CA SER A 582 -5.92 -19.27 8.54
C SER A 582 -6.49 -19.67 7.18
N ASN A 583 -6.07 -20.83 6.67
CA ASN A 583 -6.50 -21.37 5.38
C ASN A 583 -7.03 -22.80 5.55
N VAL A 584 -7.78 -23.28 4.57
CA VAL A 584 -8.47 -24.58 4.64
C VAL A 584 -8.19 -25.41 3.41
N VAL A 585 -7.89 -26.69 3.64
CA VAL A 585 -7.83 -27.72 2.59
C VAL A 585 -9.01 -28.66 2.77
N CYS A 586 -9.77 -28.87 1.69
CA CYS A 586 -10.93 -29.73 1.63
C CYS A 586 -10.65 -30.92 0.69
N PRO A 587 -9.92 -31.93 1.17
CA PRO A 587 -9.55 -33.07 0.34
C PRO A 587 -10.76 -33.93 -0.01
N GLY A 588 -10.78 -34.42 -1.25
CA GLY A 588 -11.67 -35.49 -1.70
C GLY A 588 -11.17 -36.88 -1.29
N PRO A 589 -11.47 -37.93 -2.09
CA PRO A 589 -10.97 -39.26 -1.79
C PRO A 589 -9.48 -39.37 -2.10
N PHE A 590 -8.70 -39.71 -1.08
CA PHE A 590 -7.28 -40.06 -1.17
C PHE A 590 -7.06 -41.45 -0.57
N PRO A 591 -6.06 -42.22 -1.02
CA PRO A 591 -5.68 -43.49 -0.41
C PRO A 591 -5.35 -43.33 1.08
N SER A 592 -6.10 -44.02 1.94
CA SER A 592 -5.93 -44.00 3.39
C SER A 592 -6.65 -45.18 4.03
N VAL A 593 -6.46 -45.39 5.33
CA VAL A 593 -7.26 -46.36 6.11
C VAL A 593 -8.76 -46.04 6.05
N MET A 594 -9.14 -44.75 5.96
CA MET A 594 -10.55 -44.32 5.91
C MET A 594 -11.22 -44.62 4.57
N THR A 595 -10.43 -44.78 3.49
CA THR A 595 -10.91 -45.05 2.14
C THR A 595 -10.60 -46.47 1.67
N ALA A 596 -10.03 -47.31 2.55
CA ALA A 596 -9.75 -48.71 2.27
C ALA A 596 -11.04 -49.45 1.89
N GLY A 597 -11.01 -50.16 0.76
CA GLY A 597 -12.16 -50.91 0.23
C GLY A 597 -13.12 -50.10 -0.65
N LEU A 598 -12.92 -48.79 -0.82
CA LEU A 598 -13.69 -48.00 -1.80
C LEU A 598 -13.21 -48.25 -3.23
N ASN A 599 -14.12 -48.16 -4.20
CA ASN A 599 -13.75 -48.18 -5.63
C ASN A 599 -12.92 -46.94 -5.96
N PRO A 600 -11.67 -47.09 -6.46
CA PRO A 600 -10.80 -45.95 -6.76
C PRO A 600 -11.16 -45.23 -8.07
N LYS A 601 -12.11 -45.77 -8.85
CA LYS A 601 -12.57 -45.19 -10.12
C LYS A 601 -13.87 -44.42 -9.91
N TYR A 602 -13.91 -43.21 -10.47
CA TYR A 602 -15.05 -42.29 -10.39
C TYR A 602 -15.48 -41.87 -11.80
N GLY A 603 -16.75 -41.55 -11.99
CA GLY A 603 -17.21 -40.94 -13.23
C GLY A 603 -16.65 -39.53 -13.39
N THR A 604 -16.44 -39.07 -14.63
CA THR A 604 -15.94 -37.70 -14.91
C THR A 604 -16.88 -36.60 -14.41
N SER A 605 -18.17 -36.90 -14.26
CA SER A 605 -19.18 -36.04 -13.63
C SER A 605 -19.06 -35.95 -12.10
N GLN A 606 -18.33 -36.88 -11.48
CA GLN A 606 -18.06 -36.89 -10.04
C GLN A 606 -16.68 -36.32 -9.74
N ILE A 607 -15.64 -36.84 -10.41
CA ILE A 607 -14.26 -36.40 -10.27
C ILE A 607 -13.67 -36.27 -11.69
N PRO A 608 -13.19 -35.09 -12.11
CA PRO A 608 -12.79 -34.88 -13.51
C PRO A 608 -11.76 -35.85 -14.07
N GLN A 609 -10.73 -36.28 -13.31
CA GLN A 609 -9.76 -37.28 -13.80
C GLN A 609 -10.22 -38.73 -13.53
N GLY A 610 -11.40 -38.93 -12.96
CA GLY A 610 -11.97 -40.25 -12.69
C GLY A 610 -11.17 -41.11 -11.70
N ARG A 611 -10.29 -40.51 -10.89
CA ARG A 611 -9.44 -41.21 -9.91
C ARG A 611 -9.45 -40.52 -8.55
N MET A 612 -9.02 -41.25 -7.51
CA MET A 612 -8.63 -40.63 -6.25
C MET A 612 -7.46 -39.65 -6.44
N GLY A 613 -7.35 -38.68 -5.53
CA GLY A 613 -6.16 -37.84 -5.45
C GLY A 613 -4.93 -38.65 -5.02
N ASN A 614 -3.74 -38.16 -5.35
CA ASN A 614 -2.46 -38.77 -5.02
C ASN A 614 -1.56 -37.82 -4.21
N ALA A 615 -0.36 -38.26 -3.85
CA ALA A 615 0.57 -37.47 -3.04
C ALA A 615 0.92 -36.12 -3.69
N ASN A 616 1.08 -36.06 -5.01
CA ASN A 616 1.41 -34.82 -5.73
C ASN A 616 0.25 -33.81 -5.66
N ASP A 617 -1.00 -34.28 -5.74
CA ASP A 617 -2.19 -33.43 -5.66
C ASP A 617 -2.29 -32.72 -4.29
N VAL A 618 -1.91 -33.40 -3.19
CA VAL A 618 -1.82 -32.80 -1.84
C VAL A 618 -0.57 -31.94 -1.67
N ALA A 619 0.57 -32.41 -2.20
CA ALA A 619 1.85 -31.71 -2.10
C ALA A 619 1.78 -30.31 -2.72
N GLY A 620 1.21 -30.20 -3.93
CA GLY A 620 1.09 -28.92 -4.64
C GLY A 620 0.33 -27.86 -3.84
N VAL A 621 -0.84 -28.23 -3.28
CA VAL A 621 -1.66 -27.34 -2.45
C VAL A 621 -0.95 -26.98 -1.14
N THR A 622 -0.32 -27.97 -0.50
CA THR A 622 0.42 -27.76 0.76
C THR A 622 1.58 -26.80 0.56
N LEU A 623 2.39 -27.01 -0.48
CA LEU A 623 3.55 -26.16 -0.80
C LEU A 623 3.14 -24.77 -1.27
N PHE A 624 2.00 -24.63 -1.93
CA PHE A 624 1.43 -23.32 -2.23
C PHE A 624 1.15 -22.56 -0.94
N PHE A 625 0.39 -23.14 0.01
CA PHE A 625 0.05 -22.44 1.25
C PHE A 625 1.26 -22.16 2.14
N VAL A 626 2.19 -23.11 2.24
CA VAL A 626 3.36 -23.04 3.12
C VAL A 626 4.50 -22.20 2.53
N GLY A 627 4.67 -22.21 1.20
CA GLY A 627 5.71 -21.46 0.50
C GLY A 627 5.40 -19.97 0.36
N LYS A 628 6.36 -19.24 -0.24
CA LYS A 628 6.20 -17.80 -0.55
C LYS A 628 5.02 -17.55 -1.51
N GLY A 629 4.75 -18.51 -2.40
CA GLY A 629 3.65 -18.41 -3.38
C GLY A 629 2.26 -18.25 -2.76
N GLY A 630 2.06 -18.65 -1.50
CA GLY A 630 0.80 -18.46 -0.78
C GLY A 630 0.90 -17.52 0.40
N ALA A 631 1.98 -16.75 0.57
CA ALA A 631 2.18 -15.85 1.71
C ALA A 631 1.06 -14.81 1.85
N TYR A 632 0.53 -14.34 0.72
CA TYR A 632 -0.59 -13.39 0.63
C TYR A 632 -1.98 -14.02 0.86
N ALA A 633 -2.07 -15.34 1.00
CA ALA A 633 -3.36 -16.03 1.15
C ALA A 633 -3.82 -16.06 2.61
N ASN A 634 -5.02 -15.57 2.87
CA ASN A 634 -5.73 -15.70 4.14
C ASN A 634 -7.22 -15.99 3.91
N GLY A 635 -7.80 -16.91 4.68
CA GLY A 635 -9.20 -17.33 4.56
C GLY A 635 -9.49 -18.24 3.36
N MET A 636 -8.48 -18.66 2.60
CA MET A 636 -8.70 -19.43 1.36
C MET A 636 -9.18 -20.84 1.67
N VAL A 637 -10.20 -21.30 0.96
CA VAL A 637 -10.64 -22.70 1.02
C VAL A 637 -10.38 -23.40 -0.31
N GLN A 638 -9.49 -24.38 -0.29
CA GLN A 638 -9.10 -25.14 -1.48
C GLN A 638 -9.65 -26.56 -1.43
N VAL A 639 -10.49 -26.89 -2.40
CA VAL A 639 -10.89 -28.27 -2.67
C VAL A 639 -9.84 -28.90 -3.57
N THR A 640 -9.32 -30.06 -3.16
CA THR A 640 -8.38 -30.86 -3.95
C THR A 640 -8.83 -32.33 -3.97
N ASP A 641 -9.04 -32.87 -5.15
CA ASP A 641 -9.23 -34.30 -5.39
C ASP A 641 -8.54 -34.71 -6.69
N GLY A 642 -8.71 -35.96 -7.15
CA GLY A 642 -8.11 -36.44 -8.40
C GLY A 642 -8.73 -35.79 -9.64
N GLY A 643 -8.66 -34.47 -9.78
CA GLY A 643 -9.09 -33.70 -10.94
C GLY A 643 -9.81 -32.39 -10.65
N ARG A 644 -10.25 -32.15 -9.41
CA ARG A 644 -10.91 -30.90 -9.01
C ARG A 644 -9.95 -30.05 -8.19
N LEU A 645 -9.66 -28.85 -8.69
CA LEU A 645 -9.05 -27.75 -7.94
C LEU A 645 -10.02 -26.58 -7.95
N ALA A 646 -10.74 -26.37 -6.85
CA ALA A 646 -11.69 -25.27 -6.73
C ALA A 646 -11.30 -24.39 -5.55
N VAL A 647 -11.30 -23.09 -5.80
CA VAL A 647 -10.99 -22.07 -4.80
C VAL A 647 -12.28 -21.36 -4.45
N TRP A 648 -12.62 -21.38 -3.16
CA TRP A 648 -13.71 -20.56 -2.63
C TRP A 648 -13.08 -19.41 -1.85
N PRO A 649 -13.40 -18.14 -2.17
CA PRO A 649 -12.95 -17.04 -1.35
C PRO A 649 -13.49 -17.25 0.07
N GLY A 650 -12.65 -16.95 1.06
CA GLY A 650 -13.03 -16.97 2.47
C GLY A 650 -14.05 -15.92 2.87
N THR A 651 -14.59 -15.16 1.91
CA THR A 651 -15.38 -13.96 2.17
C THR A 651 -16.58 -14.23 3.06
N TYR A 652 -16.81 -13.23 3.92
CA TYR A 652 -18.05 -12.92 4.60
C TYR A 652 -19.22 -12.88 3.60
#